data_AF-A0A1M7RA26-F1
#
_entry.id   AF-A0A1M7RA26-F1
#
_cell.length_a   1.000
_cell.length_b   1.000
_cell.length_c   1.000
_cell.angle_alpha   90.00
_cell.angle_beta   90.00
_cell.angle_gamma   90.00
#
_symmetry.space_group_name_H-M   'P 1'
#
loop_
_entity.id
_entity.type
_entity.pdbx_description
1 polymer ?
#
loop_
_entity_poly.entity_id
_entity_poly.type
_entity_poly.pdbx_seq_one_letter_code
_entity_poly.pdbx_strand_id
1 'polypeptide(L)'
;MWMTTEIYLDSNATSVVLPAAIAAAADAMGQRYGNPSSTHATGLQAKVILDDARACATRLLGVGSGRLMFNSGATEGIQTSVLSALVALRERKNAGAAIGSLLVYGATEHKAVPESLAHWNRLLGLNLALHKLPVNPDGTHHLNALRDVAGDAAMVCTMAANNETGVISDLSGIEAVLAASGSKAYWMVDCVQGLGKLKLDLSSTRIDYAPFSGHKLYAPKGIGMLYVRAGTPFTPLIMGGGQEGGQRSGTENMAGIAALGAVLAALERGDTFRTSAELCSFRARLADSLRAALPGIVFNNPFDKALPTTLNFSVPGLSSRELMDVFDAAEVRVSAGSACSSSKAAPSYVLDAMGLPLWRSAGAIRMSFGPLADEATIAAACARIERCGAALRASCLIPSERTAVPHDGLLQLGVEGACSWMMLDAASRSCIVIDPLPDHTARIESYVRCQNYQVQAIVSTLPNAGRGMLIDALGRHFNRNTDADQYGWPQTATAVTLEDGATVGAIRLGAHVLACVPCGAGDELRAYLLGDTQDNRLPATAVRFAFSARPAQQSLRTVSVEQTLLCPTRDEKNQFCTSMCAEPEAMQAADLQLNSATLDAFLQAHPDARLVDVREPYEFAATMSSAFAGRVAQSVPLSRLAEYASEWLRHEPTPLVFICRSGNRSMKAAQCLRRLGHRQAYSLNGGLALASTMPLAA
;
A
#
# COMPACT_ATOMS: atom_id res chain seq x y z
N MET A 1 -6.53 -29.27 5.25
CA MET A 1 -5.48 -28.29 4.93
C MET A 1 -6.19 -27.08 4.33
N TRP A 2 -6.09 -25.93 4.99
CA TRP A 2 -6.79 -24.71 4.58
C TRP A 2 -6.15 -24.23 3.27
N MET A 3 -6.75 -24.52 2.12
CA MET A 3 -6.29 -23.94 0.85
C MET A 3 -6.80 -22.51 0.79
N THR A 4 -5.97 -21.58 1.24
CA THR A 4 -6.17 -20.16 0.91
C THR A 4 -5.96 -19.99 -0.58
N THR A 5 -6.93 -19.44 -1.30
CA THR A 5 -6.80 -19.09 -2.74
C THR A 5 -5.87 -17.90 -2.97
N GLU A 6 -5.40 -17.26 -1.90
CA GLU A 6 -4.55 -16.07 -1.94
C GLU A 6 -3.11 -16.40 -2.36
N ILE A 7 -2.54 -15.54 -3.21
CA ILE A 7 -1.11 -15.58 -3.54
C ILE A 7 -0.40 -14.51 -2.72
N TYR A 8 0.42 -14.95 -1.78
CA TYR A 8 1.14 -14.07 -0.88
C TYR A 8 2.53 -13.72 -1.43
N LEU A 9 2.68 -12.51 -1.99
CA LEU A 9 3.93 -11.96 -2.50
C LEU A 9 4.43 -10.78 -1.63
N ASP A 10 4.34 -10.92 -0.30
CA ASP A 10 4.91 -9.97 0.66
C ASP A 10 5.84 -10.65 1.71
N SER A 11 6.59 -11.67 1.26
CA SER A 11 7.47 -12.49 2.12
C SER A 11 8.62 -11.71 2.78
N ASN A 12 8.99 -10.53 2.25
CA ASN A 12 9.96 -9.66 2.92
C ASN A 12 9.36 -8.95 4.15
N ALA A 13 8.03 -8.80 4.26
CA ALA A 13 7.35 -8.31 5.47
C ALA A 13 7.27 -9.40 6.53
N THR A 14 6.78 -10.59 6.17
CA THR A 14 6.77 -11.78 7.02
C THR A 14 6.52 -12.99 6.14
N SER A 15 6.90 -14.18 6.57
CA SER A 15 6.52 -15.42 5.88
C SER A 15 5.48 -16.20 6.67
N VAL A 16 4.81 -17.15 6.00
CA VAL A 16 4.06 -18.24 6.67
C VAL A 16 5.00 -19.06 7.54
N VAL A 17 4.49 -19.80 8.52
CA VAL A 17 5.32 -20.69 9.36
C VAL A 17 5.42 -22.05 8.69
N LEU A 18 6.63 -22.62 8.63
CA LEU A 18 6.85 -23.95 8.05
C LEU A 18 6.06 -25.01 8.85
N PRO A 19 5.39 -25.99 8.21
CA PRO A 19 4.64 -27.02 8.92
C PRO A 19 5.48 -27.77 9.98
N ALA A 20 6.74 -28.08 9.66
CA ALA A 20 7.67 -28.69 10.63
C ALA A 20 7.98 -27.79 11.83
N ALA A 21 8.02 -26.47 11.62
CA ALA A 21 8.21 -25.49 12.69
C ALA A 21 6.97 -25.35 13.57
N ILE A 22 5.76 -25.42 12.98
CA ILE A 22 4.49 -25.49 13.74
C ILE A 22 4.45 -26.75 14.60
N ALA A 23 4.78 -27.91 14.03
CA ALA A 23 4.81 -29.18 14.75
C ALA A 23 5.83 -29.14 15.91
N ALA A 24 7.03 -28.60 15.67
CA ALA A 24 8.05 -28.45 16.70
C ALA A 24 7.61 -27.51 17.84
N ALA A 25 6.96 -26.38 17.52
CA ALA A 25 6.39 -25.50 18.54
C ALA A 25 5.29 -26.18 19.35
N ALA A 26 4.35 -26.86 18.69
CA ALA A 26 3.24 -27.54 19.34
C ALA A 26 3.74 -28.63 20.29
N ASP A 27 4.72 -29.42 19.86
CA ASP A 27 5.33 -30.45 20.69
C ASP A 27 6.12 -29.87 21.87
N ALA A 28 6.86 -28.76 21.68
CA ALA A 28 7.51 -28.05 22.78
C ALA A 28 6.51 -27.47 23.79
N MET A 29 5.32 -27.04 23.36
CA MET A 29 4.27 -26.55 24.26
C MET A 29 3.50 -27.68 24.98
N GLY A 30 3.34 -28.83 24.32
CA GLY A 30 2.51 -29.94 24.83
C GLY A 30 3.30 -31.01 25.56
N GLN A 31 4.30 -31.60 24.90
CA GLN A 31 5.01 -32.79 25.38
C GLN A 31 6.34 -32.45 26.06
N ARG A 32 7.07 -31.46 25.53
CA ARG A 32 8.42 -31.07 26.01
C ARG A 32 8.43 -29.66 26.64
N TYR A 33 7.41 -29.35 27.44
CA TYR A 33 7.13 -28.03 28.03
C TYR A 33 8.05 -27.60 29.19
N GLY A 34 9.07 -28.39 29.51
CA GLY A 34 9.93 -28.15 30.67
C GLY A 34 10.70 -26.82 30.61
N ASN A 35 11.08 -26.33 31.79
CA ASN A 35 12.01 -25.21 31.89
C ASN A 35 13.45 -25.74 31.69
N PRO A 36 14.23 -25.24 30.72
CA PRO A 36 15.59 -25.71 30.45
C PRO A 36 16.58 -25.44 31.60
N SER A 37 16.22 -24.59 32.57
CA SER A 37 16.99 -24.37 33.79
C SER A 37 16.79 -25.45 34.86
N SER A 38 15.79 -26.33 34.71
CA SER A 38 15.51 -27.41 35.66
C SER A 38 16.40 -28.63 35.44
N THR A 39 16.82 -29.28 36.53
CA THR A 39 17.69 -30.46 36.49
C THR A 39 16.94 -31.79 36.31
N HIS A 40 15.62 -31.80 36.46
CA HIS A 40 14.79 -33.00 36.25
C HIS A 40 14.62 -33.33 34.76
N ALA A 41 14.20 -34.56 34.44
CA ALA A 41 14.10 -35.08 33.07
C ALA A 41 13.36 -34.15 32.10
N THR A 42 12.22 -33.57 32.50
CA THR A 42 11.46 -32.62 31.65
C THR A 42 12.26 -31.36 31.31
N GLY A 43 13.09 -30.85 32.23
CA GLY A 43 13.96 -29.70 31.98
C GLY A 43 15.12 -30.06 31.05
N LEU A 44 15.72 -31.24 31.25
CA LEU A 44 16.76 -31.77 30.36
C LEU A 44 16.25 -31.95 28.92
N GLN A 45 15.02 -32.42 28.73
CA GLN A 45 14.41 -32.53 27.40
C GLN A 45 14.27 -31.16 26.69
N ALA A 46 13.85 -30.13 27.42
CA ALA A 46 13.80 -28.77 26.88
C ALA A 46 15.20 -28.23 26.59
N LYS A 47 16.17 -28.52 27.46
CA LYS A 47 17.56 -28.13 27.28
C LYS A 47 18.18 -28.72 26.01
N VAL A 48 17.88 -29.98 25.68
CA VAL A 48 18.31 -30.60 24.40
C VAL A 48 17.78 -29.82 23.19
N ILE A 49 16.49 -29.42 23.19
CA ILE A 49 15.92 -28.62 22.09
C ILE A 49 16.69 -27.29 21.91
N LEU A 50 16.98 -26.61 23.02
CA LEU A 50 17.72 -25.35 23.03
C LEU A 50 19.13 -25.53 22.44
N ASP A 51 19.83 -26.57 22.89
CA ASP A 51 21.22 -26.83 22.51
C ASP A 51 21.33 -27.31 21.06
N ASP A 52 20.41 -28.16 20.59
CA ASP A 52 20.34 -28.62 19.21
C ASP A 52 20.09 -27.47 18.23
N ALA A 53 19.12 -26.60 18.55
CA ALA A 53 18.82 -25.42 17.74
C ALA A 53 20.03 -24.49 17.63
N ARG A 54 20.74 -24.25 18.75
CA ARG A 54 21.95 -23.43 18.79
C ARG A 54 23.11 -24.07 18.05
N ALA A 55 23.28 -25.39 18.14
CA ALA A 55 24.33 -26.12 17.44
C ALA A 55 24.12 -26.07 15.92
N CYS A 56 22.88 -26.24 15.45
CA CYS A 56 22.53 -26.08 14.04
C CYS A 56 22.80 -24.65 13.54
N ALA A 57 22.34 -23.64 14.28
CA ALA A 57 22.61 -22.23 13.95
C ALA A 57 24.12 -21.93 13.88
N THR A 58 24.89 -22.44 14.84
CA THR A 58 26.36 -22.29 14.92
C THR A 58 27.04 -22.81 13.65
N ARG A 59 26.64 -23.98 13.15
CA ARG A 59 27.19 -24.58 11.93
C ARG A 59 26.78 -23.79 10.68
N LEU A 60 25.50 -23.47 10.56
CA LEU A 60 24.95 -22.75 9.39
C LEU A 60 25.53 -21.35 9.21
N LEU A 61 25.80 -20.64 10.30
CA LEU A 61 26.27 -19.26 10.29
C LEU A 61 27.79 -19.13 10.37
N GLY A 62 28.52 -20.24 10.54
CA GLY A 62 29.96 -20.20 10.77
C GLY A 62 30.33 -19.31 11.96
N VAL A 63 29.78 -19.59 13.15
CA VAL A 63 29.93 -18.70 14.33
C VAL A 63 31.37 -18.68 14.88
N GLY A 64 32.15 -19.74 14.66
CA GLY A 64 33.53 -19.85 15.16
C GLY A 64 33.60 -19.75 16.68
N SER A 65 34.52 -18.93 17.20
CA SER A 65 34.66 -18.65 18.64
C SER A 65 33.69 -17.57 19.16
N GLY A 66 32.85 -17.01 18.28
CA GLY A 66 31.81 -16.06 18.67
C GLY A 66 30.71 -16.71 19.50
N ARG A 67 29.78 -15.87 19.96
CA ARG A 67 28.62 -16.29 20.75
C ARG A 67 27.37 -16.03 19.96
N LEU A 68 26.42 -16.96 20.06
CA LEU A 68 25.09 -16.83 19.50
C LEU A 68 24.07 -16.94 20.64
N MET A 69 23.10 -16.04 20.69
CA MET A 69 22.04 -16.04 21.70
C MET A 69 20.65 -15.89 21.08
N PHE A 70 19.63 -16.46 21.74
CA PHE A 70 18.23 -16.28 21.36
C PHE A 70 17.63 -15.02 21.99
N ASN A 71 16.78 -14.33 21.24
CA ASN A 71 16.08 -13.12 21.67
C ASN A 71 14.65 -13.08 21.07
N SER A 72 13.88 -12.02 21.32
CA SER A 72 12.51 -11.91 20.79
C SER A 72 12.41 -11.53 19.31
N GLY A 73 13.53 -11.24 18.65
CA GLY A 73 13.58 -10.80 17.26
C GLY A 73 14.71 -9.82 16.99
N ALA A 74 14.88 -9.45 15.72
CA ALA A 74 15.98 -8.60 15.30
C ALA A 74 15.96 -7.19 15.90
N THR A 75 14.80 -6.60 16.19
CA THR A 75 14.74 -5.29 16.86
C THR A 75 15.39 -5.34 18.25
N GLU A 76 15.19 -6.42 19.01
CA GLU A 76 15.90 -6.64 20.28
C GLU A 76 17.41 -6.79 20.02
N GLY A 77 17.79 -7.61 19.04
CA GLY A 77 19.20 -7.82 18.67
C GLY A 77 19.93 -6.54 18.22
N ILE A 78 19.29 -5.68 17.41
CA ILE A 78 19.82 -4.37 16.99
C ILE A 78 20.04 -3.48 18.21
N GLN A 79 19.05 -3.39 19.10
CA GLN A 79 19.17 -2.59 20.31
C GLN A 79 20.28 -3.09 21.24
N THR A 80 20.37 -4.40 21.45
CA THR A 80 21.45 -4.99 22.26
C THR A 80 22.83 -4.73 21.65
N SER A 81 22.96 -4.81 20.33
CA SER A 81 24.23 -4.53 19.61
C SER A 81 24.66 -3.07 19.78
N VAL A 82 23.74 -2.14 19.53
CA VAL A 82 23.97 -0.70 19.69
C VAL A 82 24.31 -0.38 21.15
N LEU A 83 23.52 -0.85 22.11
CA LEU A 83 23.77 -0.63 23.54
C LEU A 83 25.17 -1.13 23.94
N SER A 84 25.53 -2.35 23.53
CA SER A 84 26.82 -2.98 23.84
C SER A 84 28.00 -2.15 23.33
N ALA A 85 27.93 -1.71 22.07
CA ALA A 85 28.96 -0.89 21.44
C ALA A 85 29.09 0.47 22.15
N LEU A 86 27.97 1.16 22.40
CA LEU A 86 27.97 2.50 22.97
C LEU A 86 28.38 2.51 24.46
N VAL A 87 28.02 1.50 25.25
CA VAL A 87 28.50 1.38 26.64
C VAL A 87 30.02 1.24 26.66
N ALA A 88 30.59 0.37 25.82
CA ALA A 88 32.04 0.20 25.72
C ALA A 88 32.75 1.48 25.23
N LEU A 89 32.16 2.21 24.30
CA LEU A 89 32.68 3.51 23.86
C LEU A 89 32.66 4.55 24.98
N ARG A 90 31.59 4.58 25.79
CA ARG A 90 31.50 5.47 26.95
C ARG A 90 32.56 5.15 28.00
N GLU A 91 32.79 3.87 28.29
CA GLU A 91 33.83 3.44 29.23
C GLU A 91 35.22 3.85 28.73
N ARG A 92 35.50 3.65 27.44
CA ARG A 92 36.76 4.11 26.81
C ARG A 92 36.93 5.62 26.90
N LYS A 93 35.87 6.40 26.59
CA LYS A 93 35.87 7.86 26.72
C LYS A 93 36.15 8.31 28.16
N ASN A 94 35.50 7.68 29.14
CA ASN A 94 35.69 7.96 30.56
C ASN A 94 37.10 7.61 31.05
N ALA A 95 37.74 6.61 30.43
CA ALA A 95 39.14 6.26 30.67
C ALA A 95 40.15 7.15 29.91
N GLY A 96 39.69 8.20 29.22
CA GLY A 96 40.54 9.13 28.48
C GLY A 96 41.04 8.60 27.13
N ALA A 97 40.53 7.46 26.65
CA ALA A 97 40.89 6.93 25.34
C ALA A 97 40.16 7.71 24.23
N ALA A 98 40.86 7.93 23.11
CA ALA A 98 40.24 8.47 21.91
C ALA A 98 39.19 7.49 21.38
N ILE A 99 38.01 8.02 21.08
CA ILE A 99 36.92 7.30 20.39
C ILE A 99 36.57 8.06 19.11
N GLY A 100 35.97 7.36 18.15
CA GLY A 100 35.41 8.01 16.95
C GLY A 100 34.33 9.04 17.31
N SER A 101 34.16 10.02 16.43
CA SER A 101 33.17 11.10 16.58
C SER A 101 31.83 10.80 15.89
N LEU A 102 31.80 9.76 15.04
CA LEU A 102 30.66 9.44 14.18
C LEU A 102 29.99 8.10 14.51
N LEU A 103 28.65 8.08 14.44
CA LEU A 103 27.82 6.88 14.37
C LEU A 103 27.28 6.75 12.95
N VAL A 104 27.92 5.90 12.15
CA VAL A 104 27.65 5.76 10.72
C VAL A 104 26.60 4.67 10.52
N TYR A 105 25.55 4.95 9.74
CA TYR A 105 24.57 3.93 9.34
C TYR A 105 24.15 4.11 7.88
N GLY A 106 23.86 3.00 7.20
CA GLY A 106 23.35 3.03 5.82
C GLY A 106 22.07 3.88 5.68
N ALA A 107 21.97 4.72 4.66
CA ALA A 107 20.80 5.56 4.44
C ALA A 107 19.50 4.75 4.22
N THR A 108 19.64 3.47 3.84
CA THR A 108 18.53 2.55 3.59
C THR A 108 18.21 1.62 4.76
N GLU A 109 18.88 1.77 5.92
CA GLU A 109 18.69 0.94 7.11
C GLU A 109 17.22 0.83 7.56
N HIS A 110 16.87 -0.31 8.17
CA HIS A 110 15.59 -0.42 8.87
C HIS A 110 15.55 0.59 10.01
N LYS A 111 14.41 1.26 10.23
CA LYS A 111 14.27 2.33 11.24
C LYS A 111 14.75 1.93 12.65
N ALA A 112 14.70 0.65 12.99
CA ALA A 112 15.24 0.15 14.26
C ALA A 112 16.72 0.54 14.47
N VAL A 113 17.53 0.66 13.42
CA VAL A 113 18.96 1.01 13.52
C VAL A 113 19.18 2.49 13.89
N PRO A 114 18.79 3.48 13.08
CA PRO A 114 19.04 4.88 13.40
C PRO A 114 18.32 5.34 14.66
N GLU A 115 17.10 4.83 14.94
CA GLU A 115 16.37 5.16 16.16
C GLU A 115 17.09 4.60 17.40
N SER A 116 17.65 3.39 17.33
CA SER A 116 18.44 2.83 18.42
C SER A 116 19.73 3.61 18.66
N LEU A 117 20.45 3.96 17.58
CA LEU A 117 21.66 4.78 17.67
C LEU A 117 21.34 6.14 18.33
N ALA A 118 20.31 6.84 17.85
CA ALA A 118 19.90 8.13 18.38
C ALA A 118 19.50 8.05 19.86
N HIS A 119 18.67 7.05 20.21
CA HIS A 119 18.17 6.87 21.57
C HIS A 119 19.30 6.61 22.57
N TRP A 120 20.13 5.60 22.32
CA TRP A 120 21.19 5.18 23.24
C TRP A 120 22.37 6.16 23.28
N ASN A 121 22.73 6.78 22.15
CA ASN A 121 23.76 7.82 22.10
C ASN A 121 23.42 9.01 23.02
N ARG A 122 22.15 9.43 23.03
CA ARG A 122 21.64 10.48 23.92
C ARG A 122 21.62 10.02 25.38
N LEU A 123 21.04 8.86 25.68
CA LEU A 123 20.91 8.37 27.06
C LEU A 123 22.27 8.10 27.73
N LEU A 124 23.27 7.68 26.97
CA LEU A 124 24.61 7.41 27.48
C LEU A 124 25.51 8.65 27.55
N GLY A 125 25.03 9.83 27.09
CA GLY A 125 25.79 11.09 27.13
C GLY A 125 27.02 11.11 26.22
N LEU A 126 27.04 10.24 25.19
CA LEU A 126 28.14 10.19 24.23
C LEU A 126 28.10 11.39 23.27
N ASN A 127 26.89 11.74 22.81
CA ASN A 127 26.60 12.85 21.91
C ASN A 127 27.44 12.83 20.61
N LEU A 128 27.70 11.64 20.08
CA LEU A 128 28.37 11.47 18.78
C LEU A 128 27.44 11.90 17.63
N ALA A 129 28.01 12.36 16.52
CA ALA A 129 27.21 12.77 15.38
C ALA A 129 26.68 11.55 14.61
N LEU A 130 25.38 11.54 14.33
CA LEU A 130 24.76 10.54 13.46
C LEU A 130 25.08 10.86 12.00
N HIS A 131 25.70 9.93 11.30
CA HIS A 131 26.10 10.08 9.90
C HIS A 131 25.37 9.06 9.02
N LYS A 132 24.51 9.54 8.12
CA LYS A 132 23.84 8.72 7.10
C LYS A 132 24.82 8.43 5.97
N LEU A 133 25.26 7.19 5.84
CA LEU A 133 26.08 6.72 4.73
C LEU A 133 25.21 6.63 3.47
N PRO A 134 25.49 7.43 2.41
CA PRO A 134 24.69 7.40 1.19
C PRO A 134 24.80 6.06 0.46
N VAL A 135 23.81 5.82 -0.39
CA VAL A 135 23.79 4.71 -1.36
C VAL A 135 23.84 5.27 -2.77
N ASN A 136 24.29 4.44 -3.71
CA ASN A 136 24.25 4.73 -5.13
C ASN A 136 22.81 4.61 -5.66
N PRO A 137 22.52 5.11 -6.88
CA PRO A 137 21.20 4.94 -7.52
C PRO A 137 20.77 3.49 -7.72
N ASP A 138 21.71 2.54 -7.67
CA ASP A 138 21.44 1.11 -7.76
C ASP A 138 21.19 0.44 -6.38
N GLY A 139 21.20 1.23 -5.31
CA GLY A 139 20.95 0.80 -3.93
C GLY A 139 22.17 0.28 -3.18
N THR A 140 23.34 0.19 -3.81
CA THR A 140 24.57 -0.26 -3.14
C THR A 140 25.19 0.84 -2.27
N HIS A 141 25.86 0.48 -1.18
CA HIS A 141 26.55 1.44 -0.32
C HIS A 141 27.63 2.22 -1.11
N HIS A 142 27.69 3.55 -0.92
CA HIS A 142 28.70 4.38 -1.57
C HIS A 142 30.06 4.26 -0.84
N LEU A 143 30.87 3.26 -1.23
CA LEU A 143 32.10 2.89 -0.53
C LEU A 143 33.16 4.02 -0.44
N ASN A 144 33.20 4.95 -1.40
CA ASN A 144 34.09 6.11 -1.32
C ASN A 144 33.68 7.04 -0.17
N ALA A 145 32.38 7.24 0.05
CA ALA A 145 31.88 8.07 1.15
C ALA A 145 32.11 7.38 2.49
N LEU A 146 32.03 6.04 2.54
CA LEU A 146 32.44 5.29 3.72
C LEU A 146 33.93 5.50 4.02
N ARG A 147 34.80 5.50 3.00
CA ARG A 147 36.24 5.69 3.17
C ARG A 147 36.57 7.03 3.83
N ASP A 148 35.84 8.08 3.47
CA ASP A 148 36.03 9.43 4.00
C ASP A 148 35.71 9.53 5.49
N VAL A 149 34.80 8.69 6.00
CA VAL A 149 34.34 8.74 7.42
C VAL A 149 34.80 7.55 8.27
N ALA A 150 35.35 6.50 7.66
CA ALA A 150 35.67 5.24 8.35
C ALA A 150 36.71 5.41 9.48
N GLY A 151 37.66 6.33 9.33
CA GLY A 151 38.67 6.62 10.35
C GLY A 151 38.08 7.26 11.62
N ASP A 152 37.03 8.06 11.46
CA ASP A 152 36.36 8.78 12.55
C ASP A 152 35.13 8.05 13.10
N ALA A 153 34.76 6.91 12.49
CA ALA A 153 33.62 6.11 12.93
C ALA A 153 33.89 5.42 14.28
N ALA A 154 32.96 5.57 15.22
CA ALA A 154 32.93 4.80 16.46
C ALA A 154 32.11 3.50 16.30
N MET A 155 31.07 3.56 15.47
CA MET A 155 30.25 2.41 15.10
C MET A 155 29.78 2.59 13.65
N VAL A 156 29.72 1.48 12.92
CA VAL A 156 29.16 1.37 11.57
C VAL A 156 28.02 0.36 11.62
N CYS A 157 26.85 0.73 11.08
CA CYS A 157 25.70 -0.15 10.96
C CYS A 157 25.28 -0.25 9.50
N THR A 158 25.29 -1.46 8.96
CA THR A 158 24.82 -1.77 7.61
C THR A 158 23.88 -2.96 7.66
N MET A 159 23.13 -3.21 6.60
CA MET A 159 22.35 -4.43 6.43
C MET A 159 23.04 -5.40 5.47
N ALA A 160 22.75 -6.69 5.58
CA ALA A 160 23.21 -7.71 4.63
C ALA A 160 22.47 -7.61 3.28
N ALA A 161 21.16 -7.35 3.33
CA ALA A 161 20.35 -7.10 2.15
C ALA A 161 19.14 -6.23 2.50
N ASN A 162 18.73 -5.39 1.56
CA ASN A 162 17.62 -4.48 1.76
C ASN A 162 16.26 -5.17 1.71
N ASN A 163 15.42 -4.92 2.72
CA ASN A 163 14.09 -5.52 2.83
C ASN A 163 13.08 -4.94 1.82
N GLU A 164 13.39 -3.83 1.17
CA GLU A 164 12.50 -3.15 0.22
C GLU A 164 12.90 -3.41 -1.24
N THR A 165 14.16 -3.21 -1.58
CA THR A 165 14.71 -3.41 -2.94
C THR A 165 15.34 -4.77 -3.15
N GLY A 166 15.66 -5.49 -2.07
CA GLY A 166 16.40 -6.75 -2.13
C GLY A 166 17.89 -6.57 -2.41
N VAL A 167 18.39 -5.35 -2.62
CA VAL A 167 19.80 -5.11 -2.94
C VAL A 167 20.70 -5.68 -1.85
N ILE A 168 21.67 -6.49 -2.25
CA ILE A 168 22.62 -7.18 -1.38
C ILE A 168 23.81 -6.24 -1.17
N SER A 169 24.21 -6.07 0.09
CA SER A 169 25.36 -5.23 0.43
C SER A 169 26.67 -5.91 0.06
N ASP A 170 27.62 -5.12 -0.45
CA ASP A 170 29.01 -5.54 -0.61
C ASP A 170 29.73 -5.55 0.75
N LEU A 171 29.45 -6.57 1.56
CA LEU A 171 30.03 -6.71 2.90
C LEU A 171 31.56 -6.83 2.84
N SER A 172 32.10 -7.49 1.82
CA SER A 172 33.55 -7.61 1.61
C SER A 172 34.19 -6.26 1.27
N GLY A 173 33.55 -5.45 0.42
CA GLY A 173 34.00 -4.09 0.11
C GLY A 173 33.92 -3.15 1.32
N ILE A 174 32.85 -3.23 2.13
CA ILE A 174 32.72 -2.49 3.39
C ILE A 174 33.86 -2.88 4.34
N GLU A 175 34.08 -4.18 4.55
CA GLU A 175 35.15 -4.69 5.40
C GLU A 175 36.53 -4.21 4.92
N ALA A 176 36.80 -4.27 3.61
CA ALA A 176 38.04 -3.81 3.02
C ALA A 176 38.27 -2.31 3.27
N VAL A 177 37.23 -1.47 3.15
CA VAL A 177 37.32 -0.05 3.48
C VAL A 177 37.64 0.16 4.96
N LEU A 178 36.93 -0.53 5.85
CA LEU A 178 37.16 -0.41 7.30
C LEU A 178 38.56 -0.88 7.69
N ALA A 179 39.10 -1.91 7.02
CA ALA A 179 40.45 -2.40 7.26
C ALA A 179 41.51 -1.43 6.73
N ALA A 180 41.37 -0.96 5.48
CA ALA A 180 42.32 -0.04 4.85
C ALA A 180 42.40 1.31 5.57
N SER A 181 41.29 1.79 6.14
CA SER A 181 41.27 3.03 6.95
C SER A 181 41.75 2.83 8.39
N GLY A 182 42.16 1.61 8.79
CA GLY A 182 42.55 1.30 10.17
C GLY A 182 41.41 1.50 11.19
N SER A 183 40.15 1.40 10.74
CA SER A 183 38.98 1.74 11.54
C SER A 183 38.83 0.82 12.73
N LYS A 184 38.73 1.41 13.92
CA LYS A 184 38.43 0.72 15.19
C LYS A 184 36.93 0.68 15.50
N ALA A 185 36.09 1.11 14.55
CA ALA A 185 34.64 1.10 14.71
C ALA A 185 34.12 -0.32 14.93
N TYR A 186 33.15 -0.45 15.82
CA TYR A 186 32.34 -1.67 15.88
C TYR A 186 31.44 -1.73 14.64
N TRP A 187 31.26 -2.92 14.07
CA TRP A 187 30.45 -3.12 12.88
C TRP A 187 29.27 -4.06 13.15
N MET A 188 28.06 -3.52 13.11
CA MET A 188 26.82 -4.30 13.15
C MET A 188 26.30 -4.49 11.73
N VAL A 189 25.99 -5.74 11.37
CA VAL A 189 25.33 -6.08 10.11
C VAL A 189 23.94 -6.64 10.38
N ASP A 190 22.88 -5.90 10.02
CA ASP A 190 21.50 -6.42 10.06
C ASP A 190 21.33 -7.57 9.06
N CYS A 191 21.28 -8.79 9.56
CA CYS A 191 21.19 -10.01 8.78
C CYS A 191 19.75 -10.57 8.68
N VAL A 192 18.73 -9.75 8.97
CA VAL A 192 17.31 -10.14 8.89
C VAL A 192 16.91 -10.67 7.52
N GLN A 193 17.43 -10.06 6.44
CA GLN A 193 17.24 -10.54 5.07
C GLN A 193 18.40 -11.40 4.55
N GLY A 194 19.38 -11.71 5.40
CA GLY A 194 20.52 -12.57 5.05
C GLY A 194 20.29 -14.04 5.37
N LEU A 195 19.67 -14.36 6.51
CA LEU A 195 19.52 -15.75 6.98
C LEU A 195 18.74 -16.61 5.97
N GLY A 196 19.35 -17.73 5.56
CA GLY A 196 18.77 -18.66 4.58
C GLY A 196 18.66 -18.13 3.15
N LYS A 197 19.14 -16.92 2.88
CA LYS A 197 19.11 -16.26 1.56
C LYS A 197 20.51 -15.97 1.04
N LEU A 198 21.45 -15.73 1.94
CA LEU A 198 22.87 -15.52 1.67
C LEU A 198 23.68 -16.58 2.39
N LYS A 199 24.80 -16.99 1.80
CA LYS A 199 25.80 -17.80 2.50
C LYS A 199 26.55 -16.89 3.47
N LEU A 200 26.50 -17.21 4.77
CA LEU A 200 27.14 -16.45 5.82
C LEU A 200 28.20 -17.34 6.49
N ASP A 201 29.41 -16.80 6.65
CA ASP A 201 30.45 -17.37 7.50
C ASP A 201 30.98 -16.25 8.39
N LEU A 202 30.31 -16.03 9.51
CA LEU A 202 30.55 -14.87 10.37
C LEU A 202 31.97 -14.87 10.94
N SER A 203 32.54 -16.05 11.20
CA SER A 203 33.90 -16.23 11.72
C SER A 203 34.99 -15.75 10.76
N SER A 204 34.69 -15.75 9.46
CA SER A 204 35.59 -15.25 8.41
C SER A 204 35.55 -13.72 8.23
N THR A 205 34.68 -13.02 8.97
CA THR A 205 34.45 -11.58 8.82
C THR A 205 34.80 -10.81 10.09
N ARG A 206 34.99 -9.49 9.96
CA ARG A 206 35.13 -8.58 11.10
C ARG A 206 33.80 -8.14 11.72
N ILE A 207 32.66 -8.69 11.28
CA ILE A 207 31.33 -8.32 11.78
C ILE A 207 31.29 -8.57 13.29
N ASP A 208 31.07 -7.52 14.07
CA ASP A 208 31.03 -7.58 15.53
C ASP A 208 29.70 -8.11 16.02
N TYR A 209 28.62 -7.69 15.35
CA TYR A 209 27.25 -8.01 15.72
C TYR A 209 26.42 -8.36 14.48
N ALA A 210 25.67 -9.46 14.54
CA ALA A 210 24.70 -9.80 13.49
C ALA A 210 23.34 -10.22 14.10
N PRO A 211 22.34 -9.33 14.11
CA PRO A 211 20.98 -9.69 14.49
C PRO A 211 20.24 -10.44 13.37
N PHE A 212 19.37 -11.36 13.78
CA PHE A 212 18.55 -12.22 12.92
C PHE A 212 17.10 -12.28 13.41
N SER A 213 16.17 -12.60 12.52
CA SER A 213 14.73 -12.72 12.84
C SER A 213 14.12 -13.99 12.25
N GLY A 214 13.41 -14.77 13.07
CA GLY A 214 12.83 -16.04 12.64
C GLY A 214 11.69 -15.89 11.62
N HIS A 215 10.82 -14.90 11.78
CA HIS A 215 9.62 -14.74 10.93
C HIS A 215 9.89 -14.25 9.50
N LYS A 216 11.15 -14.00 9.15
CA LYS A 216 11.60 -13.77 7.77
C LYS A 216 12.05 -15.06 7.06
N LEU A 217 12.08 -16.16 7.80
CA LEU A 217 12.56 -17.46 7.35
C LEU A 217 11.65 -18.58 7.88
N TYR A 218 10.34 -18.36 7.89
CA TYR A 218 9.34 -19.38 8.20
C TYR A 218 9.29 -19.92 9.64
N ALA A 219 9.93 -19.25 10.59
CA ALA A 219 9.68 -19.45 12.02
C ALA A 219 8.56 -18.51 12.50
N PRO A 220 7.94 -18.74 13.67
CA PRO A 220 6.93 -17.83 14.22
C PRO A 220 7.50 -16.43 14.52
N LYS A 221 6.61 -15.45 14.64
CA LYS A 221 6.95 -14.12 15.17
C LYS A 221 7.36 -14.23 16.64
N GLY A 222 8.20 -13.32 17.12
CA GLY A 222 8.62 -13.28 18.53
C GLY A 222 9.83 -14.16 18.87
N ILE A 223 10.61 -14.59 17.88
CA ILE A 223 11.90 -15.28 18.06
C ILE A 223 12.94 -14.74 17.06
N GLY A 224 14.16 -14.54 17.55
CA GLY A 224 15.33 -14.16 16.76
C GLY A 224 16.61 -14.66 17.39
N MET A 225 17.73 -14.25 16.78
CA MET A 225 19.07 -14.54 17.30
C MET A 225 19.95 -13.29 17.20
N LEU A 226 20.98 -13.23 18.04
CA LEU A 226 22.07 -12.26 17.91
C LEU A 226 23.40 -13.01 17.95
N TYR A 227 24.22 -12.79 16.94
CA TYR A 227 25.64 -13.15 16.96
C TYR A 227 26.47 -12.01 17.53
N VAL A 228 27.45 -12.34 18.37
CA VAL A 228 28.47 -11.44 18.91
C VAL A 228 29.83 -12.08 18.70
N ARG A 229 30.72 -11.41 17.97
CA ARG A 229 32.07 -11.89 17.71
C ARG A 229 32.88 -12.05 18.99
N ALA A 230 33.80 -13.00 19.02
CA ALA A 230 34.70 -13.20 20.15
C ALA A 230 35.48 -11.90 20.46
N GLY A 231 35.63 -11.56 21.75
CA GLY A 231 36.31 -10.35 22.19
C GLY A 231 35.54 -9.04 21.99
N THR A 232 34.36 -9.08 21.35
CA THR A 232 33.49 -7.91 21.18
C THR A 232 32.72 -7.63 22.48
N PRO A 233 32.59 -6.36 22.91
CA PRO A 233 31.88 -6.02 24.13
C PRO A 233 30.40 -6.42 24.04
N PHE A 234 29.83 -6.72 25.20
CA PHE A 234 28.43 -7.12 25.30
C PHE A 234 27.81 -6.55 26.57
N THR A 235 26.68 -5.87 26.43
CA THR A 235 25.87 -5.36 27.54
C THR A 235 24.46 -5.94 27.42
N PRO A 236 24.01 -6.77 28.37
CA PRO A 236 22.66 -7.31 28.34
C PRO A 236 21.61 -6.20 28.37
N LEU A 237 20.66 -6.25 27.44
CA LEU A 237 19.51 -5.34 27.42
C LEU A 237 18.47 -5.74 28.48
N ILE A 238 18.33 -7.04 28.73
CA ILE A 238 17.40 -7.64 29.71
C ILE A 238 18.21 -8.40 30.76
N MET A 239 18.24 -7.88 31.98
CA MET A 239 18.94 -8.45 33.14
C MET A 239 17.99 -9.22 34.07
N GLY A 240 18.51 -10.22 34.77
CA GLY A 240 17.69 -11.13 35.60
C GLY A 240 18.35 -12.49 35.86
N GLY A 241 17.55 -13.55 35.79
CA GLY A 241 17.84 -14.89 36.33
C GLY A 241 18.90 -15.75 35.62
N GLY A 242 19.77 -15.17 34.79
CA GLY A 242 20.93 -15.89 34.24
C GLY A 242 20.68 -16.72 32.99
N GLN A 243 19.49 -16.66 32.38
CA GLN A 243 19.22 -17.32 31.08
C GLN A 243 20.15 -16.83 29.97
N GLU A 244 20.33 -17.65 28.92
CA GLU A 244 21.32 -17.42 27.85
C GLU A 244 22.75 -17.16 28.39
N GLY A 245 23.10 -17.78 29.52
CA GLY A 245 24.39 -17.57 30.19
C GLY A 245 24.55 -16.17 30.79
N GLY A 246 23.46 -15.58 31.29
CA GLY A 246 23.40 -14.23 31.84
C GLY A 246 23.35 -13.11 30.79
N GLN A 247 23.31 -13.46 29.50
CA GLN A 247 23.38 -12.49 28.41
C GLN A 247 22.01 -11.93 28.01
N ARG A 248 20.93 -12.70 28.24
CA ARG A 248 19.56 -12.29 27.94
C ARG A 248 18.62 -13.04 28.87
N SER A 249 18.15 -12.36 29.92
CA SER A 249 17.34 -12.98 30.96
C SER A 249 15.87 -13.17 30.56
N GLY A 250 15.17 -13.99 31.36
CA GLY A 250 13.79 -14.39 31.14
C GLY A 250 13.72 -15.81 30.60
N THR A 251 12.80 -16.61 31.13
CA THR A 251 12.60 -18.00 30.72
C THR A 251 12.53 -18.11 29.20
N GLU A 252 13.29 -19.05 28.65
CA GLU A 252 13.48 -19.20 27.21
C GLU A 252 12.14 -19.51 26.51
N ASN A 253 11.90 -18.84 25.36
CA ASN A 253 10.75 -19.12 24.52
C ASN A 253 10.95 -20.47 23.79
N MET A 254 10.75 -21.58 24.50
CA MET A 254 11.04 -22.92 23.99
C MET A 254 10.22 -23.26 22.74
N ALA A 255 8.98 -22.78 22.63
CA ALA A 255 8.17 -22.96 21.42
C ALA A 255 8.79 -22.25 20.21
N GLY A 256 9.23 -20.99 20.38
CA GLY A 256 9.93 -20.23 19.34
C GLY A 256 11.27 -20.83 18.96
N ILE A 257 12.06 -21.28 19.94
CA ILE A 257 13.37 -21.90 19.75
C ILE A 257 13.24 -23.24 19.02
N ALA A 258 12.28 -24.10 19.40
CA ALA A 258 12.01 -25.36 18.73
C ALA A 258 11.62 -25.13 17.26
N ALA A 259 10.73 -24.17 17.01
CA ALA A 259 10.29 -23.82 15.67
C ALA A 259 11.42 -23.27 14.79
N LEU A 260 12.23 -22.35 15.33
CA LEU A 260 13.41 -21.84 14.64
C LEU A 260 14.43 -22.95 14.39
N GLY A 261 14.65 -23.85 15.35
CA GLY A 261 15.50 -25.03 15.19
C GLY A 261 15.06 -25.93 14.04
N ALA A 262 13.75 -26.16 13.87
CA ALA A 262 13.21 -26.94 12.74
C ALA A 262 13.46 -26.27 11.38
N VAL A 263 13.35 -24.94 11.30
CA VAL A 263 13.70 -24.17 10.10
C VAL A 263 15.20 -24.29 9.81
N LEU A 264 16.04 -24.09 10.81
CA LEU A 264 17.50 -24.19 10.67
C LEU A 264 17.90 -25.58 10.19
N ALA A 265 17.36 -26.65 10.78
CA ALA A 265 17.60 -28.01 10.33
C ALA A 265 17.18 -28.23 8.86
N ALA A 266 16.09 -27.60 8.41
CA ALA A 266 15.68 -27.66 7.00
C ALA A 266 16.64 -26.93 6.05
N LEU A 267 17.22 -25.81 6.48
CA LEU A 267 18.28 -25.13 5.72
C LEU A 267 19.55 -25.97 5.64
N GLU A 268 19.93 -26.60 6.76
CA GLU A 268 21.15 -27.42 6.84
C GLU A 268 21.06 -28.66 5.95
N ARG A 269 19.90 -29.30 5.85
CA ARG A 269 19.68 -30.42 4.91
C ARG A 269 19.67 -29.98 3.45
N GLY A 270 19.26 -28.74 3.15
CA GLY A 270 19.23 -28.19 1.79
C GLY A 270 18.18 -28.81 0.86
N ASP A 271 17.22 -29.56 1.40
CA ASP A 271 16.20 -30.31 0.64
C ASP A 271 14.82 -29.62 0.58
N THR A 272 14.62 -28.60 1.42
CA THR A 272 13.30 -28.01 1.67
C THR A 272 13.05 -26.74 0.85
N PHE A 273 14.11 -26.00 0.53
CA PHE A 273 14.04 -24.68 -0.11
C PHE A 273 14.53 -24.74 -1.55
N ARG A 274 13.94 -23.94 -2.43
CA ARG A 274 14.37 -23.83 -3.82
C ARG A 274 15.77 -23.26 -3.94
N THR A 275 16.48 -23.71 -4.95
CA THR A 275 17.81 -23.23 -5.30
C THR A 275 17.76 -21.78 -5.79
N SER A 276 18.88 -21.07 -5.68
CA SER A 276 19.00 -19.69 -6.19
C SER A 276 18.65 -19.59 -7.69
N ALA A 277 19.00 -20.60 -8.49
CA ALA A 277 18.70 -20.64 -9.92
C ALA A 277 17.19 -20.71 -10.19
N GLU A 278 16.46 -21.58 -9.47
CA GLU A 278 15.00 -21.66 -9.56
C GLU A 278 14.33 -20.34 -9.14
N LEU A 279 14.79 -19.73 -8.04
CA LEU A 279 14.26 -18.46 -7.57
C LEU A 279 14.50 -17.31 -8.56
N CYS A 280 15.68 -17.24 -9.17
CA CYS A 280 15.97 -16.31 -10.26
C CYS A 280 15.03 -16.51 -11.45
N SER A 281 14.76 -17.76 -11.84
CA SER A 281 13.82 -18.10 -12.91
C SER A 281 12.39 -17.65 -12.58
N PHE A 282 11.92 -17.89 -11.35
CA PHE A 282 10.62 -17.42 -10.89
C PHE A 282 10.51 -15.89 -10.90
N ARG A 283 11.53 -15.18 -10.43
CA ARG A 283 11.57 -13.72 -10.50
C ARG A 283 11.55 -13.21 -11.94
N ALA A 284 12.29 -13.84 -12.85
CA ALA A 284 12.30 -13.44 -14.26
C ALA A 284 10.89 -13.55 -14.87
N ARG A 285 10.18 -14.65 -14.63
CA ARG A 285 8.81 -14.85 -15.12
C ARG A 285 7.81 -13.85 -14.54
N LEU A 286 7.89 -13.57 -13.24
CA LEU A 286 7.08 -12.51 -12.62
C LEU A 286 7.40 -11.13 -13.24
N ALA A 287 8.67 -10.83 -13.46
CA ALA A 287 9.08 -9.58 -14.09
C ALA A 287 8.57 -9.45 -15.53
N ASP A 288 8.61 -10.53 -16.32
CA ASP A 288 8.11 -10.54 -17.69
C ASP A 288 6.59 -10.41 -17.75
N SER A 289 5.86 -11.09 -16.86
CA SER A 289 4.41 -10.93 -16.71
C SER A 289 4.06 -9.48 -16.32
N LEU A 290 4.80 -8.87 -15.39
CA LEU A 290 4.64 -7.47 -15.02
C LEU A 290 4.90 -6.52 -16.20
N ARG A 291 5.96 -6.74 -16.99
CA ARG A 291 6.25 -5.95 -18.20
C ARG A 291 5.14 -6.04 -19.23
N ALA A 292 4.58 -7.23 -19.44
CA ALA A 292 3.46 -7.44 -20.35
C ALA A 292 2.17 -6.79 -19.84
N ALA A 293 1.92 -6.86 -18.53
CA ALA A 293 0.72 -6.32 -17.91
C ALA A 293 0.73 -4.78 -17.79
N LEU A 294 1.91 -4.19 -17.52
CA LEU A 294 2.07 -2.79 -17.12
C LEU A 294 3.08 -2.07 -18.05
N PRO A 295 2.60 -1.48 -19.16
CA PRO A 295 3.46 -0.72 -20.07
C PRO A 295 4.20 0.42 -19.36
N GLY A 296 5.50 0.56 -19.62
CA GLY A 296 6.33 1.60 -19.00
C GLY A 296 6.75 1.32 -17.56
N ILE A 297 6.47 0.12 -17.01
CA ILE A 297 7.00 -0.32 -15.71
C ILE A 297 8.51 -0.11 -15.64
N VAL A 298 8.98 0.38 -14.49
CA VAL A 298 10.41 0.41 -14.20
C VAL A 298 10.71 -0.28 -12.90
N PHE A 299 11.69 -1.19 -12.94
CA PHE A 299 12.25 -1.83 -11.75
C PHE A 299 13.25 -0.89 -11.09
N ASN A 300 13.10 -0.70 -9.79
CA ASN A 300 13.93 0.17 -8.97
C ASN A 300 15.18 -0.55 -8.45
N ASN A 301 15.19 -1.89 -8.50
CA ASN A 301 16.31 -2.70 -8.06
C ASN A 301 17.02 -3.41 -9.23
N PRO A 302 18.37 -3.36 -9.30
CA PRO A 302 19.14 -4.19 -10.23
C PRO A 302 19.05 -5.67 -9.83
N PHE A 303 18.52 -6.51 -10.71
CA PHE A 303 18.26 -7.92 -10.39
C PHE A 303 19.53 -8.75 -10.14
N ASP A 304 20.65 -8.41 -10.78
CA ASP A 304 21.96 -9.04 -10.60
C ASP A 304 22.59 -8.75 -9.23
N LYS A 305 22.20 -7.64 -8.58
CA LYS A 305 22.68 -7.25 -7.24
C LYS A 305 21.64 -7.41 -6.14
N ALA A 306 20.47 -7.99 -6.46
CA ALA A 306 19.37 -8.12 -5.52
C ALA A 306 18.98 -9.57 -5.28
N LEU A 307 18.43 -9.83 -4.09
CA LEU A 307 17.86 -11.12 -3.70
C LEU A 307 16.96 -11.69 -4.81
N PRO A 308 17.07 -12.99 -5.10
CA PRO A 308 16.34 -13.62 -6.20
C PRO A 308 14.83 -13.65 -5.96
N THR A 309 14.37 -13.31 -4.75
CA THR A 309 12.95 -13.35 -4.38
C THR A 309 12.29 -11.98 -4.32
N THR A 310 12.98 -10.90 -4.69
CA THR A 310 12.49 -9.51 -4.53
C THR A 310 12.43 -8.76 -5.86
N LEU A 311 11.28 -8.14 -6.12
CA LEU A 311 11.07 -7.15 -7.16
C LEU A 311 10.58 -5.86 -6.50
N ASN A 312 11.15 -4.72 -6.89
CA ASN A 312 10.65 -3.40 -6.53
C ASN A 312 10.45 -2.61 -7.81
N PHE A 313 9.25 -2.09 -8.04
CA PHE A 313 8.92 -1.41 -9.29
C PHE A 313 7.95 -0.25 -9.10
N SER A 314 7.92 0.65 -10.08
CA SER A 314 6.98 1.75 -10.18
C SER A 314 6.45 1.84 -11.61
N VAL A 315 5.22 2.31 -11.79
CA VAL A 315 4.60 2.50 -13.12
C VAL A 315 4.25 3.97 -13.29
N PRO A 316 4.76 4.66 -14.33
CA PRO A 316 4.40 6.05 -14.60
C PRO A 316 2.89 6.23 -14.69
N GLY A 317 2.37 7.28 -14.06
CA GLY A 317 0.94 7.62 -14.09
C GLY A 317 0.04 6.77 -13.19
N LEU A 318 0.57 5.75 -12.50
CA LEU A 318 -0.15 4.96 -11.50
C LEU A 318 0.40 5.21 -10.10
N SER A 319 -0.51 5.40 -9.14
CA SER A 319 -0.16 5.45 -7.73
C SER A 319 0.09 4.04 -7.17
N SER A 320 0.88 3.95 -6.10
CA SER A 320 1.06 2.70 -5.35
C SER A 320 -0.27 2.16 -4.81
N ARG A 321 -1.21 3.05 -4.48
CA ARG A 321 -2.56 2.67 -4.03
C ARG A 321 -3.36 1.96 -5.13
N GLU A 322 -3.40 2.51 -6.34
CA GLU A 322 -4.12 1.87 -7.46
C GLU A 322 -3.55 0.49 -7.79
N LEU A 323 -2.22 0.36 -7.78
CA LEU A 323 -1.56 -0.93 -7.98
C LEU A 323 -1.86 -1.92 -6.86
N MET A 324 -1.79 -1.50 -5.59
CA MET A 324 -2.17 -2.37 -4.46
C MET A 324 -3.62 -2.80 -4.54
N ASP A 325 -4.54 -1.88 -4.84
CA ASP A 325 -5.98 -2.15 -4.92
C ASP A 325 -6.28 -3.18 -6.03
N VAL A 326 -5.66 -3.06 -7.22
CA VAL A 326 -5.88 -4.03 -8.31
C VAL A 326 -5.27 -5.40 -8.02
N PHE A 327 -4.06 -5.47 -7.45
CA PHE A 327 -3.44 -6.74 -7.06
C PHE A 327 -4.24 -7.44 -5.96
N ASP A 328 -4.69 -6.69 -4.95
CA ASP A 328 -5.45 -7.22 -3.84
C ASP A 328 -6.84 -7.74 -4.28
N ALA A 329 -7.48 -7.05 -5.24
CA ALA A 329 -8.71 -7.53 -5.88
C ALA A 329 -8.50 -8.82 -6.68
N ALA A 330 -7.31 -9.01 -7.28
CA ALA A 330 -6.91 -10.26 -7.92
C ALA A 330 -6.35 -11.32 -6.95
N GLU A 331 -6.52 -11.14 -5.63
CA GLU A 331 -6.01 -12.03 -4.58
C GLU A 331 -4.47 -12.19 -4.59
N VAL A 332 -3.74 -11.16 -5.00
CA VAL A 332 -2.27 -11.08 -4.94
C VAL A 332 -1.89 -10.06 -3.86
N ARG A 333 -1.23 -10.52 -2.79
CA ARG A 333 -0.81 -9.65 -1.67
C ARG A 333 0.59 -9.12 -1.94
N VAL A 334 0.71 -7.81 -2.14
CA VAL A 334 1.97 -7.07 -2.29
C VAL A 334 2.04 -5.96 -1.24
N SER A 335 3.19 -5.28 -1.14
CA SER A 335 3.38 -4.13 -0.25
C SER A 335 3.69 -2.87 -1.06
N ALA A 336 3.21 -1.72 -0.61
CA ALA A 336 3.86 -0.45 -0.94
C ALA A 336 5.15 -0.31 -0.11
N GLY A 337 6.13 0.47 -0.60
CA GLY A 337 7.48 0.67 -0.04
C GLY A 337 7.67 0.42 1.47
N SER A 338 7.91 1.45 2.28
CA SER A 338 8.12 1.25 3.72
C SER A 338 6.79 0.93 4.42
N ALA A 339 6.41 -0.35 4.43
CA ALA A 339 5.20 -0.95 5.03
C ALA A 339 4.90 -0.59 6.50
N CYS A 340 5.75 0.18 7.18
CA CYS A 340 5.60 0.58 8.58
C CYS A 340 4.76 1.86 8.80
N SER A 341 4.21 2.50 7.77
CA SER A 341 3.29 3.65 7.92
C SER A 341 1.88 3.29 7.45
N SER A 342 1.12 2.59 8.30
CA SER A 342 -0.22 2.05 8.02
C SER A 342 -1.34 3.10 7.85
N SER A 343 -1.04 4.40 7.74
CA SER A 343 -2.07 5.45 7.69
C SER A 343 -1.86 6.56 6.64
N LYS A 344 -0.68 6.67 6.01
CA LYS A 344 -0.42 7.57 4.87
C LYS A 344 0.62 6.93 3.96
N ALA A 345 0.37 6.93 2.64
CA ALA A 345 1.34 6.51 1.63
C ALA A 345 2.47 7.56 1.54
N ALA A 346 3.35 7.56 2.53
CA ALA A 346 4.57 8.35 2.49
C ALA A 346 5.50 7.74 1.41
N PRO A 347 6.24 8.58 0.65
CA PRO A 347 7.26 8.10 -0.28
C PRO A 347 8.26 7.16 0.39
N SER A 348 8.79 6.22 -0.37
CA SER A 348 9.85 5.32 0.10
C SER A 348 11.13 6.10 0.42
N TYR A 349 11.49 6.17 1.69
CA TYR A 349 12.76 6.75 2.12
C TYR A 349 13.97 5.98 1.58
N VAL A 350 13.81 4.69 1.24
CA VAL A 350 14.86 3.86 0.63
C VAL A 350 15.10 4.32 -0.80
N LEU A 351 14.04 4.51 -1.60
CA LEU A 351 14.18 5.00 -2.97
C LEU A 351 14.57 6.48 -3.03
N ASP A 352 14.15 7.29 -2.05
CA ASP A 352 14.63 8.67 -1.89
C ASP A 352 16.13 8.69 -1.58
N ALA A 353 16.62 7.78 -0.72
CA ALA A 353 18.05 7.63 -0.43
C ALA A 353 18.87 7.18 -1.65
N MET A 354 18.24 6.44 -2.59
CA MET A 354 18.81 6.10 -3.89
C MET A 354 18.78 7.28 -4.89
N GLY A 355 18.22 8.43 -4.52
CA GLY A 355 18.10 9.59 -5.40
C GLY A 355 17.15 9.37 -6.57
N LEU A 356 16.17 8.46 -6.43
CA LEU A 356 15.17 8.24 -7.48
C LEU A 356 14.13 9.37 -7.49
N PRO A 357 13.51 9.67 -8.65
CA PRO A 357 12.46 10.69 -8.75
C PRO A 357 11.27 10.40 -7.82
N LEU A 358 10.65 11.45 -7.30
CA LEU A 358 9.51 11.36 -6.35
C LEU A 358 8.37 10.45 -6.82
N TRP A 359 8.05 10.46 -8.11
CA TRP A 359 6.98 9.59 -8.64
C TRP A 359 7.31 8.09 -8.48
N ARG A 360 8.60 7.72 -8.50
CA ARG A 360 9.02 6.34 -8.23
C ARG A 360 8.91 6.01 -6.75
N SER A 361 9.38 6.88 -5.87
CA SER A 361 9.33 6.64 -4.43
C SER A 361 7.90 6.65 -3.87
N ALA A 362 7.01 7.49 -4.41
CA ALA A 362 5.59 7.51 -4.06
C ALA A 362 4.78 6.36 -4.70
N GLY A 363 5.19 5.91 -5.91
CA GLY A 363 4.51 4.87 -6.70
C GLY A 363 5.08 3.46 -6.55
N ALA A 364 6.02 3.23 -5.63
CA ALA A 364 6.73 1.95 -5.52
C ALA A 364 5.88 0.81 -4.94
N ILE A 365 5.99 -0.35 -5.59
CA ILE A 365 5.46 -1.63 -5.15
C ILE A 365 6.63 -2.58 -4.89
N ARG A 366 6.63 -3.20 -3.71
CA ARG A 366 7.45 -4.37 -3.41
C ARG A 366 6.63 -5.64 -3.59
N MET A 367 7.13 -6.50 -4.47
CA MET A 367 6.67 -7.87 -4.65
C MET A 367 7.78 -8.81 -4.21
N SER A 368 7.50 -9.65 -3.21
CA SER A 368 8.48 -10.58 -2.65
C SER A 368 7.88 -11.93 -2.33
N PHE A 369 8.42 -12.98 -2.94
CA PHE A 369 8.08 -14.35 -2.58
C PHE A 369 9.15 -14.92 -1.64
N GLY A 370 8.93 -16.12 -1.14
CA GLY A 370 9.91 -16.80 -0.30
C GLY A 370 10.43 -18.08 -0.96
N PRO A 371 11.52 -18.66 -0.44
CA PRO A 371 12.17 -19.81 -1.05
C PRO A 371 11.38 -21.13 -1.03
N LEU A 372 10.17 -21.14 -0.44
CA LEU A 372 9.19 -22.24 -0.55
C LEU A 372 8.24 -22.08 -1.75
N ALA A 373 8.35 -21.01 -2.55
CA ALA A 373 7.51 -20.84 -3.73
C ALA A 373 7.64 -22.04 -4.68
N ASP A 374 6.54 -22.41 -5.33
CA ASP A 374 6.48 -23.48 -6.30
C ASP A 374 6.00 -22.97 -7.67
N GLU A 375 6.17 -23.84 -8.67
CA GLU A 375 5.82 -23.56 -10.05
C GLU A 375 4.35 -23.16 -10.22
N ALA A 376 3.45 -23.84 -9.50
CA ALA A 376 2.02 -23.57 -9.56
C ALA A 376 1.66 -22.18 -9.03
N THR A 377 2.25 -21.78 -7.90
CA THR A 377 2.06 -20.46 -7.29
C THR A 377 2.56 -19.36 -8.22
N ILE A 378 3.74 -19.54 -8.84
CA ILE A 378 4.31 -18.55 -9.77
C ILE A 378 3.50 -18.44 -11.05
N ALA A 379 3.04 -19.57 -11.62
CA ALA A 379 2.16 -19.56 -12.78
C ALA A 379 0.82 -18.86 -12.49
N ALA A 380 0.19 -19.16 -11.34
CA ALA A 380 -1.04 -18.52 -10.91
C ALA A 380 -0.85 -17.00 -10.66
N ALA A 381 0.32 -16.60 -10.13
CA ALA A 381 0.66 -15.20 -9.94
C ALA A 381 0.77 -14.47 -11.28
N CYS A 382 1.44 -15.05 -12.27
CA CYS A 382 1.54 -14.48 -13.62
C CYS A 382 0.15 -14.28 -14.25
N ALA A 383 -0.72 -15.30 -14.17
CA ALA A 383 -2.09 -15.19 -14.70
C ALA A 383 -2.91 -14.07 -14.01
N ARG A 384 -2.73 -13.86 -12.71
CA ARG A 384 -3.38 -12.78 -11.96
C ARG A 384 -2.79 -11.40 -12.28
N ILE A 385 -1.48 -11.31 -12.49
CA ILE A 385 -0.82 -10.09 -12.95
C ILE A 385 -1.34 -9.68 -14.35
N GLU A 386 -1.47 -10.63 -15.27
CA GLU A 386 -2.06 -10.40 -16.59
C GLU A 386 -3.50 -9.89 -16.51
N ARG A 387 -4.31 -10.50 -15.63
CA ARG A 387 -5.68 -10.02 -15.33
C ARG A 387 -5.69 -8.59 -14.79
N CYS A 388 -4.78 -8.25 -13.89
CA CYS A 388 -4.64 -6.87 -13.39
C CYS A 388 -4.35 -5.91 -14.54
N GLY A 389 -3.39 -6.24 -15.42
CA GLY A 389 -3.10 -5.43 -16.61
C GLY A 389 -4.32 -5.26 -17.53
N ALA A 390 -5.10 -6.32 -17.74
CA ALA A 390 -6.32 -6.26 -18.54
C ALA A 390 -7.38 -5.36 -17.89
N ALA A 391 -7.56 -5.44 -16.57
CA ALA A 391 -8.49 -4.62 -15.82
C ALA A 391 -8.13 -3.12 -15.82
N LEU A 392 -6.83 -2.81 -15.68
CA LEU A 392 -6.32 -1.44 -15.78
C LEU A 392 -6.52 -0.87 -17.20
N ARG A 393 -6.26 -1.66 -18.26
CA ARG A 393 -6.53 -1.27 -19.65
C ARG A 393 -8.01 -1.00 -19.90
N ALA A 394 -8.89 -1.89 -19.44
CA ALA A 394 -10.33 -1.73 -19.58
C ALA A 394 -10.86 -0.48 -18.88
N SER A 395 -10.17 -0.02 -17.82
CA SER A 395 -10.51 1.17 -17.05
C SER A 395 -9.77 2.44 -17.49
N CYS A 396 -9.04 2.40 -18.61
CA CYS A 396 -8.27 3.53 -19.16
C CYS A 396 -7.21 4.11 -18.22
N LEU A 397 -6.69 3.27 -17.31
CA LEU A 397 -5.61 3.61 -16.39
C LEU A 397 -4.23 3.50 -17.02
N ILE A 398 -4.11 2.63 -18.02
CA ILE A 398 -2.89 2.46 -18.81
C ILE A 398 -3.28 2.39 -20.29
N PRO A 399 -2.36 2.71 -21.22
CA PRO A 399 -2.63 2.66 -22.65
C PRO A 399 -3.14 1.28 -23.10
N SER A 400 -4.11 1.27 -24.00
CA SER A 400 -4.71 0.07 -24.60
C SER A 400 -4.85 0.26 -26.11
N GLU A 401 -4.54 -0.77 -26.90
CA GLU A 401 -4.84 -0.81 -28.34
C GLU A 401 -6.30 -1.17 -28.64
N ARG A 402 -7.02 -1.73 -27.66
CA ARG A 402 -8.44 -2.10 -27.78
C ARG A 402 -9.33 -0.93 -27.36
N THR A 403 -10.39 -0.68 -28.13
CA THR A 403 -11.46 0.25 -27.78
C THR A 403 -12.16 -0.21 -26.51
N ALA A 404 -12.03 0.56 -25.42
CA ALA A 404 -12.80 0.33 -24.20
C ALA A 404 -14.30 0.54 -24.46
N VAL A 405 -15.14 -0.12 -23.67
CA VAL A 405 -16.59 0.18 -23.66
C VAL A 405 -16.73 1.63 -23.17
N PRO A 406 -17.40 2.51 -23.94
CA PRO A 406 -17.61 3.90 -23.53
C PRO A 406 -18.32 3.96 -22.19
N HIS A 407 -17.73 4.71 -21.27
CA HIS A 407 -18.35 5.00 -20.00
C HIS A 407 -19.35 6.14 -20.18
N ASP A 408 -20.58 5.92 -19.79
CA ASP A 408 -21.67 6.88 -19.92
C ASP A 408 -22.03 7.51 -18.57
N GLY A 409 -22.53 8.74 -18.55
CA GLY A 409 -23.04 9.40 -17.33
C GLY A 409 -22.00 10.20 -16.53
N LEU A 410 -22.33 10.50 -15.28
CA LEU A 410 -21.54 11.38 -14.42
C LEU A 410 -20.37 10.66 -13.71
N LEU A 411 -19.20 11.28 -13.74
CA LEU A 411 -17.99 10.86 -13.05
C LEU A 411 -17.45 11.99 -12.15
N GLN A 412 -17.08 11.65 -10.92
CA GLN A 412 -16.43 12.52 -9.96
C GLN A 412 -14.95 12.13 -9.80
N LEU A 413 -14.06 13.11 -9.88
CA LEU A 413 -12.65 12.98 -9.54
C LEU A 413 -12.37 13.84 -8.31
N GLY A 414 -11.76 13.26 -7.28
CA GLY A 414 -11.51 13.94 -6.00
C GLY A 414 -10.03 13.94 -5.62
N VAL A 415 -9.52 15.09 -5.18
CA VAL A 415 -8.17 15.26 -4.63
C VAL A 415 -8.21 16.23 -3.47
N GLU A 416 -7.75 15.80 -2.28
CA GLU A 416 -7.70 16.63 -1.07
C GLU A 416 -9.01 17.39 -0.73
N GLY A 417 -10.15 16.74 -1.01
CA GLY A 417 -11.47 17.33 -0.79
C GLY A 417 -11.90 18.33 -1.86
N ALA A 418 -11.12 18.60 -2.90
CA ALA A 418 -11.58 19.30 -4.11
C ALA A 418 -12.12 18.30 -5.14
N CYS A 419 -13.08 18.72 -5.97
CA CYS A 419 -13.76 17.85 -6.93
C CYS A 419 -13.72 18.43 -8.34
N SER A 420 -13.44 17.57 -9.33
CA SER A 420 -13.75 17.80 -10.74
C SER A 420 -14.83 16.82 -11.17
N TRP A 421 -15.69 17.26 -12.09
CA TRP A 421 -16.77 16.44 -12.62
C TRP A 421 -16.62 16.27 -14.12
N MET A 422 -16.98 15.10 -14.62
CA MET A 422 -17.07 14.84 -16.06
C MET A 422 -18.45 14.27 -16.35
N MET A 423 -19.17 14.92 -17.26
CA MET A 423 -20.38 14.34 -17.85
C MET A 423 -20.01 13.72 -19.19
N LEU A 424 -20.26 12.42 -19.33
CA LEU A 424 -19.90 11.62 -20.51
C LEU A 424 -21.17 11.20 -21.23
N ASP A 425 -21.23 11.37 -22.55
CA ASP A 425 -22.31 10.84 -23.39
C ASP A 425 -21.73 9.85 -24.40
N ALA A 426 -21.86 8.56 -24.07
CA ALA A 426 -21.32 7.45 -24.85
C ALA A 426 -21.85 7.41 -26.28
N ALA A 427 -23.11 7.83 -26.50
CA ALA A 427 -23.77 7.81 -27.79
C ALA A 427 -23.14 8.79 -28.80
N SER A 428 -22.92 10.05 -28.39
CA SER A 428 -22.28 11.07 -29.23
C SER A 428 -20.76 11.09 -29.13
N ARG A 429 -20.16 10.30 -28.24
CA ARG A 429 -18.73 10.34 -27.89
C ARG A 429 -18.28 11.75 -27.54
N SER A 430 -19.13 12.50 -26.85
CA SER A 430 -18.82 13.84 -26.35
C SER A 430 -18.79 13.86 -24.83
N CYS A 431 -18.05 14.81 -24.24
CA CYS A 431 -18.08 15.04 -22.81
C CYS A 431 -17.90 16.51 -22.44
N ILE A 432 -18.28 16.85 -21.21
CA ILE A 432 -18.03 18.16 -20.60
C ILE A 432 -17.24 17.95 -19.32
N VAL A 433 -16.23 18.79 -19.09
CA VAL A 433 -15.47 18.82 -17.83
C VAL A 433 -15.91 20.05 -17.03
N ILE A 434 -16.25 19.85 -15.77
CA ILE A 434 -16.75 20.88 -14.85
C ILE A 434 -15.81 20.97 -13.66
N ASP A 435 -15.36 22.18 -13.33
CA ASP A 435 -14.42 22.47 -12.24
C ASP A 435 -13.12 21.62 -12.33
N PRO A 436 -12.38 21.67 -13.46
CA PRO A 436 -11.14 20.92 -13.63
C PRO A 436 -10.07 21.37 -12.62
N LEU A 437 -9.35 20.39 -12.06
CA LEU A 437 -8.22 20.62 -11.18
C LEU A 437 -6.92 20.22 -11.89
N PRO A 438 -5.81 20.96 -11.68
CA PRO A 438 -4.49 20.62 -12.20
C PRO A 438 -4.10 19.15 -12.00
N ASP A 439 -4.30 18.63 -10.79
CA ASP A 439 -3.95 17.25 -10.41
C ASP A 439 -4.73 16.18 -11.20
N HIS A 440 -5.88 16.52 -11.76
CA HIS A 440 -6.69 15.62 -12.56
C HIS A 440 -6.33 15.65 -14.05
N THR A 441 -5.46 16.56 -14.50
CA THR A 441 -5.16 16.79 -15.93
C THR A 441 -4.76 15.51 -16.65
N ALA A 442 -3.73 14.81 -16.16
CA ALA A 442 -3.24 13.58 -16.78
C ALA A 442 -4.31 12.47 -16.79
N ARG A 443 -5.14 12.41 -15.74
CA ARG A 443 -6.21 11.42 -15.61
C ARG A 443 -7.34 11.68 -16.61
N ILE A 444 -7.79 12.93 -16.72
CA ILE A 444 -8.83 13.35 -17.67
C ILE A 444 -8.33 13.13 -19.11
N GLU A 445 -7.09 13.54 -19.41
CA GLU A 445 -6.47 13.33 -20.72
C GLU A 445 -6.42 11.84 -21.10
N SER A 446 -5.90 10.99 -20.21
CA SER A 446 -5.83 9.54 -20.43
C SER A 446 -7.21 8.95 -20.69
N TYR A 447 -8.19 9.34 -19.88
CA TYR A 447 -9.56 8.85 -19.97
C TYR A 447 -10.23 9.27 -21.29
N VAL A 448 -10.14 10.56 -21.66
CA VAL A 448 -10.70 11.11 -22.90
C VAL A 448 -10.07 10.44 -24.13
N ARG A 449 -8.74 10.27 -24.13
CA ARG A 449 -8.04 9.61 -25.25
C ARG A 449 -8.41 8.13 -25.38
N CYS A 450 -8.40 7.40 -24.26
CA CYS A 450 -8.71 5.97 -24.24
C CYS A 450 -10.15 5.68 -24.67
N GLN A 451 -11.10 6.51 -24.25
CA GLN A 451 -12.52 6.38 -24.58
C GLN A 451 -12.91 7.13 -25.87
N ASN A 452 -11.96 7.80 -26.52
CA ASN A 452 -12.15 8.60 -27.73
C ASN A 452 -13.28 9.64 -27.63
N TYR A 453 -13.35 10.35 -26.50
CA TYR A 453 -14.32 11.44 -26.31
C TYR A 453 -13.83 12.74 -26.98
N GLN A 454 -14.77 13.57 -27.44
CA GLN A 454 -14.56 14.97 -27.77
C GLN A 454 -15.05 15.85 -26.61
N VAL A 455 -14.16 16.65 -26.04
CA VAL A 455 -14.50 17.59 -24.97
C VAL A 455 -15.16 18.81 -25.61
N GLN A 456 -16.45 19.01 -25.34
CA GLN A 456 -17.21 20.14 -25.89
C GLN A 456 -16.94 21.43 -25.12
N ALA A 457 -16.78 21.33 -23.81
CA ALA A 457 -16.49 22.47 -22.96
C ALA A 457 -15.74 22.07 -21.69
N ILE A 458 -14.95 23.02 -21.19
CA ILE A 458 -14.22 22.93 -19.92
C ILE A 458 -14.66 24.14 -19.11
N VAL A 459 -15.66 23.95 -18.26
CA VAL A 459 -16.36 25.02 -17.54
C VAL A 459 -16.01 25.02 -16.05
N SER A 460 -16.21 26.14 -15.38
CA SER A 460 -15.95 26.28 -13.95
C SER A 460 -16.99 27.15 -13.28
N THR A 461 -17.38 26.81 -12.06
CA THR A 461 -18.36 27.55 -11.25
C THR A 461 -17.76 28.82 -10.64
N LEU A 462 -16.42 28.90 -10.63
CA LEU A 462 -15.62 30.06 -10.24
C LEU A 462 -14.91 30.68 -11.48
N PRO A 463 -14.73 32.01 -11.53
CA PRO A 463 -14.06 32.66 -12.65
C PRO A 463 -12.55 32.38 -12.62
N ASN A 464 -11.92 32.35 -13.80
CA ASN A 464 -10.47 32.20 -13.97
C ASN A 464 -9.87 30.95 -13.30
N ALA A 465 -10.67 29.90 -13.11
CA ALA A 465 -10.19 28.60 -12.65
C ALA A 465 -9.19 28.02 -13.67
N GLY A 466 -8.08 27.46 -13.18
CA GLY A 466 -6.89 27.08 -13.94
C GLY A 466 -7.10 25.94 -14.95
N ARG A 467 -7.73 26.23 -16.09
CA ARG A 467 -8.07 25.28 -17.17
C ARG A 467 -6.98 25.10 -18.25
N GLY A 468 -5.97 25.97 -18.27
CA GLY A 468 -4.95 25.99 -19.34
C GLY A 468 -4.19 24.67 -19.50
N MET A 469 -3.72 24.08 -18.40
CA MET A 469 -3.00 22.80 -18.43
C MET A 469 -3.82 21.67 -19.05
N LEU A 470 -5.12 21.63 -18.76
CA LEU A 470 -6.01 20.61 -19.31
C LEU A 470 -6.27 20.83 -20.81
N ILE A 471 -6.49 22.09 -21.23
CA ILE A 471 -6.63 22.46 -22.65
C ILE A 471 -5.39 22.02 -23.44
N ASP A 472 -4.20 22.23 -22.86
CA ASP A 472 -2.96 21.81 -23.47
C ASP A 472 -2.84 20.29 -23.57
N ALA A 473 -3.17 19.56 -22.51
CA ALA A 473 -3.11 18.10 -22.48
C ALA A 473 -4.07 17.42 -23.48
N LEU A 474 -5.29 17.94 -23.65
CA LEU A 474 -6.33 17.30 -24.47
C LEU A 474 -6.00 17.28 -25.98
N GLY A 475 -5.18 18.22 -26.46
CA GLY A 475 -4.76 18.28 -27.87
C GLY A 475 -5.96 18.25 -28.83
N ARG A 476 -5.99 17.29 -29.76
CA ARG A 476 -7.07 17.14 -30.76
C ARG A 476 -8.46 16.83 -30.18
N HIS A 477 -8.55 16.50 -28.90
CA HIS A 477 -9.82 16.17 -28.25
C HIS A 477 -10.55 17.41 -27.71
N PHE A 478 -9.99 18.60 -27.89
CA PHE A 478 -10.62 19.87 -27.53
C PHE A 478 -10.29 20.95 -28.58
N ASN A 479 -11.29 21.69 -29.05
CA ASN A 479 -11.07 22.80 -29.97
C ASN A 479 -10.55 24.03 -29.21
N ARG A 480 -9.23 24.26 -29.25
CA ARG A 480 -8.56 25.37 -28.55
C ARG A 480 -8.97 26.76 -29.05
N ASN A 481 -9.54 26.86 -30.24
CA ASN A 481 -9.99 28.13 -30.83
C ASN A 481 -11.43 28.50 -30.42
N THR A 482 -12.03 27.74 -29.50
CA THR A 482 -13.36 28.05 -28.97
C THR A 482 -13.27 29.30 -28.10
N ASP A 483 -13.88 30.40 -28.56
CA ASP A 483 -14.01 31.61 -27.75
C ASP A 483 -14.93 31.34 -26.55
N ALA A 484 -14.45 31.65 -25.35
CA ALA A 484 -15.11 31.32 -24.11
C ALA A 484 -14.83 32.39 -23.06
N ASP A 485 -15.80 32.64 -22.18
CA ASP A 485 -15.68 33.66 -21.14
C ASP A 485 -14.75 33.24 -19.98
N GLN A 486 -14.69 34.06 -18.93
CA GLN A 486 -13.85 33.81 -17.75
C GLN A 486 -14.13 32.48 -17.03
N TYR A 487 -15.31 31.88 -17.23
CA TYR A 487 -15.70 30.59 -16.67
C TYR A 487 -15.48 29.41 -17.62
N GLY A 488 -14.99 29.67 -18.84
CA GLY A 488 -14.82 28.66 -19.88
C GLY A 488 -16.11 28.31 -20.61
N TRP A 489 -17.15 29.13 -20.47
CA TRP A 489 -18.41 28.93 -21.18
C TRP A 489 -18.30 29.39 -22.63
N PRO A 490 -18.61 28.53 -23.64
CA PRO A 490 -18.47 28.89 -25.04
C PRO A 490 -19.40 30.04 -25.45
N GLN A 491 -18.91 31.00 -26.23
CA GLN A 491 -19.76 32.06 -26.80
C GLN A 491 -20.78 31.51 -27.83
N THR A 492 -20.49 30.35 -28.42
CA THR A 492 -21.38 29.66 -29.37
C THR A 492 -22.44 28.79 -28.67
N ALA A 493 -22.58 28.87 -27.35
CA ALA A 493 -23.58 28.09 -26.61
C ALA A 493 -24.99 28.43 -27.09
N THR A 494 -25.83 27.40 -27.18
CA THR A 494 -27.27 27.56 -27.48
C THR A 494 -28.02 28.13 -26.28
N ALA A 495 -29.35 28.25 -26.35
CA ALA A 495 -30.17 28.68 -25.22
C ALA A 495 -31.27 27.67 -24.89
N VAL A 496 -31.61 27.57 -23.61
CA VAL A 496 -32.72 26.75 -23.09
C VAL A 496 -33.57 27.60 -22.14
N THR A 497 -34.87 27.33 -22.09
CA THR A 497 -35.77 28.00 -21.14
C THR A 497 -35.91 27.15 -19.87
N LEU A 498 -35.69 27.75 -18.70
CA LEU A 498 -35.85 27.09 -17.40
C LEU A 498 -37.32 27.09 -16.94
N GLU A 499 -37.60 26.37 -15.84
CA GLU A 499 -38.92 26.30 -15.21
C GLU A 499 -39.50 27.68 -14.89
N ASP A 500 -38.67 28.58 -14.36
CA ASP A 500 -39.04 29.95 -13.99
C ASP A 500 -39.22 30.90 -15.18
N GLY A 501 -39.07 30.40 -16.41
CA GLY A 501 -39.19 31.16 -17.66
C GLY A 501 -37.93 31.89 -18.08
N ALA A 502 -36.84 31.86 -17.30
CA ALA A 502 -35.58 32.45 -17.70
C ALA A 502 -34.96 31.71 -18.90
N THR A 503 -34.45 32.46 -19.87
CA THR A 503 -33.69 31.89 -20.99
C THR A 503 -32.21 32.02 -20.70
N VAL A 504 -31.52 30.89 -20.64
CA VAL A 504 -30.10 30.82 -20.24
C VAL A 504 -29.26 30.09 -21.28
N GLY A 505 -27.95 30.35 -21.27
CA GLY A 505 -26.99 29.63 -22.12
C GLY A 505 -27.00 28.13 -21.81
N ALA A 506 -26.84 27.33 -22.85
CA ALA A 506 -26.97 25.87 -22.81
C ALA A 506 -25.98 25.16 -23.75
N ILE A 507 -25.35 24.10 -23.25
CA ILE A 507 -24.49 23.19 -24.02
C ILE A 507 -25.22 21.85 -24.13
N ARG A 508 -25.50 21.40 -25.36
CA ARG A 508 -26.18 20.14 -25.64
C ARG A 508 -25.17 18.99 -25.69
N LEU A 509 -25.42 17.95 -24.90
CA LEU A 509 -24.60 16.76 -24.82
C LEU A 509 -25.49 15.51 -24.99
N GLY A 510 -25.64 15.06 -26.24
CA GLY A 510 -26.57 13.96 -26.55
C GLY A 510 -28.02 14.35 -26.21
N ALA A 511 -28.67 13.54 -25.38
CA ALA A 511 -30.01 13.80 -24.85
C ALA A 511 -30.03 14.85 -23.71
N HIS A 512 -28.87 15.14 -23.12
CA HIS A 512 -28.74 16.00 -21.97
C HIS A 512 -28.42 17.45 -22.38
N VAL A 513 -28.74 18.39 -21.49
CA VAL A 513 -28.31 19.78 -21.58
C VAL A 513 -27.62 20.20 -20.29
N LEU A 514 -26.50 20.90 -20.42
CA LEU A 514 -25.90 21.66 -19.33
C LEU A 514 -26.32 23.12 -19.49
N ALA A 515 -27.13 23.64 -18.57
CA ALA A 515 -27.62 25.02 -18.56
C ALA A 515 -26.82 25.88 -17.55
N CYS A 516 -26.43 27.09 -17.94
CA CYS A 516 -25.66 28.02 -17.11
C CYS A 516 -26.57 29.01 -16.39
N VAL A 517 -26.62 28.93 -15.05
CA VAL A 517 -27.41 29.82 -14.21
C VAL A 517 -26.49 30.81 -13.49
N PRO A 518 -26.65 32.13 -13.69
CA PRO A 518 -25.93 33.13 -12.90
C PRO A 518 -26.44 33.12 -11.45
N CYS A 519 -25.53 33.10 -10.48
CA CYS A 519 -25.87 32.99 -9.08
C CYS A 519 -25.22 34.10 -8.23
N GLY A 520 -25.99 35.13 -7.85
CA GLY A 520 -25.54 36.18 -6.93
C GLY A 520 -26.08 37.56 -7.28
N ALA A 521 -25.90 38.53 -6.36
CA ALA A 521 -26.21 39.95 -6.61
C ALA A 521 -25.11 40.69 -7.41
N GLY A 522 -24.07 39.96 -7.83
CA GLY A 522 -23.03 40.35 -8.77
C GLY A 522 -22.52 39.09 -9.47
N ASP A 523 -22.11 39.21 -10.75
CA ASP A 523 -21.79 38.12 -11.70
C ASP A 523 -20.56 37.25 -11.33
N GLU A 524 -20.29 37.01 -10.05
CA GLU A 524 -19.06 36.34 -9.56
C GLU A 524 -19.14 34.81 -9.51
N LEU A 525 -20.33 34.21 -9.52
CA LEU A 525 -20.50 32.75 -9.45
C LEU A 525 -21.47 32.24 -10.51
N ARG A 526 -21.18 31.03 -11.00
CA ARG A 526 -22.08 30.27 -11.87
C ARG A 526 -22.47 28.95 -11.24
N ALA A 527 -23.68 28.54 -11.52
CA ALA A 527 -24.10 27.17 -11.32
C ALA A 527 -24.48 26.53 -12.66
N TYR A 528 -24.30 25.23 -12.75
CA TYR A 528 -24.62 24.48 -13.96
C TYR A 528 -25.67 23.42 -13.65
N LEU A 529 -26.79 23.45 -14.37
CA LEU A 529 -27.87 22.48 -14.24
C LEU A 529 -27.74 21.44 -15.35
N LEU A 530 -27.72 20.16 -14.99
CA LEU A 530 -27.68 19.05 -15.94
C LEU A 530 -28.98 18.25 -15.87
N GLY A 531 -29.63 18.10 -17.01
CA GLY A 531 -30.88 17.36 -17.14
C GLY A 531 -31.33 17.20 -18.59
N ASP A 532 -32.51 16.64 -18.78
CA ASP A 532 -33.08 16.36 -20.11
C ASP A 532 -34.03 17.47 -20.55
N THR A 533 -33.96 17.87 -21.83
CA THR A 533 -34.87 18.90 -22.36
C THR A 533 -36.17 18.30 -22.90
N GLN A 534 -37.27 19.03 -22.71
CA GLN A 534 -38.57 18.78 -23.33
C GLN A 534 -38.97 20.04 -24.11
N ASP A 535 -39.09 19.98 -25.44
CA ASP A 535 -39.44 21.12 -26.30
C ASP A 535 -38.57 22.38 -26.08
N ASN A 536 -37.24 22.19 -25.98
CA ASN A 536 -36.25 23.25 -25.69
C ASN A 536 -36.46 23.96 -24.32
N ARG A 537 -37.22 23.34 -23.42
CA ARG A 537 -37.33 23.71 -22.01
C ARG A 537 -36.57 22.69 -21.16
N LEU A 538 -36.00 23.14 -20.04
CA LEU A 538 -35.44 22.29 -18.99
C LEU A 538 -36.35 22.40 -17.76
N PRO A 539 -37.34 21.50 -17.60
CA PRO A 539 -38.21 21.48 -16.44
C PRO A 539 -37.41 21.21 -15.15
N ALA A 540 -37.82 21.80 -14.02
CA ALA A 540 -37.14 21.60 -12.74
C ALA A 540 -37.09 20.11 -12.33
N THR A 541 -38.12 19.34 -12.70
CA THR A 541 -38.21 17.89 -12.46
C THR A 541 -37.21 17.06 -13.28
N ALA A 542 -36.80 17.58 -14.44
CA ALA A 542 -35.83 16.94 -15.34
C ALA A 542 -34.38 17.26 -14.98
N VAL A 543 -34.14 18.24 -14.09
CA VAL A 543 -32.80 18.52 -13.55
C VAL A 543 -32.37 17.39 -12.63
N ARG A 544 -31.29 16.70 -12.98
CA ARG A 544 -30.72 15.59 -12.21
C ARG A 544 -29.59 16.07 -11.30
N PHE A 545 -28.75 16.98 -11.80
CA PHE A 545 -27.58 17.47 -11.10
C PHE A 545 -27.48 18.98 -11.17
N ALA A 546 -26.98 19.61 -10.12
CA ALA A 546 -26.59 21.01 -10.10
C ALA A 546 -25.17 21.16 -9.56
N PHE A 547 -24.26 21.71 -10.37
CA PHE A 547 -22.87 21.97 -9.99
C PHE A 547 -22.74 23.40 -9.50
N SER A 548 -22.22 23.60 -8.29
CA SER A 548 -22.02 24.93 -7.72
C SER A 548 -20.95 24.94 -6.63
N ALA A 549 -20.17 26.03 -6.57
CA ALA A 549 -19.27 26.31 -5.46
C ALA A 549 -20.01 26.62 -4.15
N ARG A 550 -21.29 26.99 -4.21
CA ARG A 550 -22.17 27.27 -3.05
C ARG A 550 -23.53 26.59 -3.26
N PRO A 551 -23.65 25.28 -2.96
CA PRO A 551 -24.80 24.46 -3.36
C PRO A 551 -26.16 24.89 -2.77
N ALA A 552 -26.19 25.64 -1.66
CA ALA A 552 -27.42 26.06 -0.99
C ALA A 552 -28.00 27.41 -1.47
N GLN A 553 -27.67 27.87 -2.68
CA GLN A 553 -28.12 29.17 -3.21
C GLN A 553 -29.62 29.20 -3.54
N GLN A 554 -30.28 30.33 -3.24
CA GLN A 554 -31.71 30.53 -3.47
C GLN A 554 -32.10 30.43 -4.96
N SER A 555 -31.23 30.89 -5.87
CA SER A 555 -31.43 30.82 -7.32
C SER A 555 -31.58 29.39 -7.84
N LEU A 556 -30.95 28.40 -7.19
CA LEU A 556 -31.11 27.00 -7.58
C LEU A 556 -32.45 26.43 -7.15
N ARG A 557 -33.07 26.98 -6.10
CA ARG A 557 -34.33 26.45 -5.53
C ARG A 557 -35.53 26.64 -6.44
N THR A 558 -35.50 27.64 -7.31
CA THR A 558 -36.61 27.97 -8.23
C THR A 558 -36.59 27.12 -9.50
N VAL A 559 -35.46 26.49 -9.81
CA VAL A 559 -35.21 25.79 -11.08
C VAL A 559 -34.76 24.34 -10.88
N SER A 560 -34.94 23.80 -9.67
CA SER A 560 -34.62 22.41 -9.33
C SER A 560 -35.58 21.86 -8.28
N VAL A 561 -35.69 20.53 -8.21
CA VAL A 561 -36.54 19.82 -7.24
C VAL A 561 -35.72 19.24 -6.08
N GLU A 562 -36.40 18.76 -5.04
CA GLU A 562 -35.76 18.14 -3.86
C GLU A 562 -34.87 16.94 -4.22
N GLN A 563 -35.21 16.17 -5.26
CA GLN A 563 -34.41 15.05 -5.77
C GLN A 563 -33.22 15.48 -6.65
N THR A 564 -32.97 16.78 -6.82
CA THR A 564 -31.80 17.27 -7.56
C THR A 564 -30.55 17.10 -6.71
N LEU A 565 -29.55 16.41 -7.25
CA LEU A 565 -28.29 16.23 -6.56
C LEU A 565 -27.38 17.44 -6.79
N LEU A 566 -26.95 18.03 -5.70
CA LEU A 566 -26.01 19.15 -5.65
C LEU A 566 -24.59 18.58 -5.61
N CYS A 567 -23.84 18.85 -6.67
CA CYS A 567 -22.48 18.40 -6.90
C CYS A 567 -21.49 19.53 -6.53
N PRO A 568 -20.77 19.42 -5.41
CA PRO A 568 -19.92 20.51 -4.95
C PRO A 568 -18.57 20.55 -5.68
N THR A 569 -17.92 21.71 -5.64
CA THR A 569 -16.49 21.84 -6.00
C THR A 569 -15.55 21.39 -4.90
N ARG A 570 -16.04 21.32 -3.66
CA ARG A 570 -15.31 20.80 -2.49
C ARG A 570 -16.17 19.87 -1.65
N ASP A 571 -15.61 18.72 -1.31
CA ASP A 571 -16.17 17.69 -0.44
C ASP A 571 -15.17 17.30 0.65
N GLU A 572 -15.05 18.13 1.68
CA GLU A 572 -14.13 17.90 2.80
C GLU A 572 -14.58 16.74 3.71
N LYS A 573 -15.88 16.43 3.69
CA LYS A 573 -16.50 15.40 4.52
C LYS A 573 -16.67 14.05 3.82
N ASN A 574 -16.26 13.92 2.56
CA ASN A 574 -16.48 12.71 1.74
C ASN A 574 -17.97 12.33 1.63
N GLN A 575 -18.82 13.34 1.44
CA GLN A 575 -20.26 13.24 1.27
C GLN A 575 -20.69 13.02 -0.20
N PHE A 576 -19.78 13.17 -1.15
CA PHE A 576 -19.91 13.04 -2.61
C PHE A 576 -20.83 14.06 -3.28
N CYS A 577 -22.09 14.11 -2.84
CA CYS A 577 -23.12 15.05 -3.30
C CYS A 577 -24.08 15.36 -2.14
N THR A 578 -24.97 16.34 -2.29
CA THR A 578 -26.06 16.60 -1.33
C THR A 578 -27.36 16.86 -2.06
N SER A 579 -28.48 17.05 -1.36
CA SER A 579 -29.75 17.49 -1.94
C SER A 579 -30.40 18.54 -1.04
N MET A 580 -31.50 19.15 -1.48
CA MET A 580 -32.24 20.09 -0.65
C MET A 580 -32.96 19.43 0.54
N CYS A 581 -33.25 18.14 0.44
CA CYS A 581 -33.88 17.34 1.49
C CYS A 581 -32.86 16.58 2.37
N ALA A 582 -31.56 16.80 2.17
CA ALA A 582 -30.53 16.05 2.87
C ALA A 582 -30.59 16.27 4.40
N GLU A 583 -30.73 15.18 5.16
CA GLU A 583 -30.81 15.25 6.63
C GLU A 583 -29.42 15.60 7.25
N PRO A 584 -29.36 16.38 8.35
CA PRO A 584 -28.10 16.62 9.07
C PRO A 584 -27.52 15.30 9.60
N GLU A 585 -26.18 15.20 9.67
CA GLU A 585 -25.42 14.00 10.11
C GLU A 585 -25.83 13.52 11.52
N ALA A 586 -26.89 12.71 11.64
CA ALA A 586 -27.31 12.10 12.91
C ALA A 586 -28.07 10.77 12.71
N MET A 587 -27.41 9.76 12.15
CA MET A 587 -27.85 8.36 12.29
C MET A 587 -26.69 7.50 12.80
N GLN A 588 -26.95 6.73 13.86
CA GLN A 588 -25.96 5.87 14.51
C GLN A 588 -25.49 4.76 13.55
N ALA A 589 -24.17 4.56 13.46
CA ALA A 589 -23.55 3.63 12.51
C ALA A 589 -23.97 2.15 12.68
N ALA A 590 -24.54 1.77 13.83
CA ALA A 590 -24.91 0.39 14.14
C ALA A 590 -26.06 -0.14 13.26
N ASP A 591 -27.05 0.70 12.91
CA ASP A 591 -28.21 0.29 12.09
C ASP A 591 -27.90 0.29 10.57
N LEU A 592 -26.66 0.63 10.20
CA LEU A 592 -26.18 0.75 8.81
C LEU A 592 -25.38 -0.46 8.34
N GLN A 593 -24.99 -1.33 9.26
CA GLN A 593 -23.98 -2.35 9.00
C GLN A 593 -24.54 -3.75 9.12
N LEU A 594 -24.35 -4.53 8.05
CA LEU A 594 -24.54 -5.98 8.06
C LEU A 594 -23.17 -6.62 8.30
N ASN A 595 -23.12 -7.69 9.09
CA ASN A 595 -21.92 -8.51 9.20
C ASN A 595 -22.06 -9.74 8.29
N SER A 596 -20.98 -10.51 8.15
CA SER A 596 -20.99 -11.69 7.27
C SER A 596 -22.06 -12.71 7.65
N ALA A 597 -22.37 -12.87 8.94
CA ALA A 597 -23.35 -13.85 9.39
C ALA A 597 -24.80 -13.39 9.14
N THR A 598 -25.07 -12.09 9.17
CA THR A 598 -26.41 -11.54 8.97
C THR A 598 -26.72 -11.19 7.52
N LEU A 599 -25.70 -11.12 6.64
CA LEU A 599 -25.88 -10.79 5.23
C LEU A 599 -26.76 -11.82 4.50
N ASP A 600 -26.49 -13.12 4.66
CA ASP A 600 -27.24 -14.16 3.97
C ASP A 600 -28.72 -14.17 4.37
N ALA A 601 -28.99 -14.07 5.68
CA ALA A 601 -30.36 -13.97 6.19
C ALA A 601 -31.08 -12.72 5.67
N PHE A 602 -30.39 -11.58 5.60
CA PHE A 602 -30.94 -10.35 5.03
C PHE A 602 -31.27 -10.52 3.54
N LEU A 603 -30.36 -11.09 2.74
CA LEU A 603 -30.56 -11.32 1.30
C LEU A 603 -31.63 -12.38 1.00
N GLN A 604 -31.91 -13.30 1.93
CA GLN A 604 -33.04 -14.22 1.85
C GLN A 604 -34.36 -13.53 2.19
N ALA A 605 -34.38 -12.70 3.23
CA ALA A 605 -35.57 -11.95 3.66
C ALA A 605 -35.96 -10.84 2.66
N HIS A 606 -35.00 -10.33 1.89
CA HIS A 606 -35.20 -9.29 0.87
C HIS A 606 -34.76 -9.79 -0.52
N PRO A 607 -35.61 -10.57 -1.22
CA PRO A 607 -35.27 -11.11 -2.53
C PRO A 607 -34.90 -10.05 -3.58
N ASP A 608 -35.47 -8.86 -3.47
CA ASP A 608 -35.25 -7.68 -4.33
C ASP A 608 -34.01 -6.86 -3.95
N ALA A 609 -33.34 -7.18 -2.83
CA ALA A 609 -32.15 -6.47 -2.40
C ALA A 609 -31.01 -6.55 -3.43
N ARG A 610 -30.40 -5.40 -3.72
CA ARG A 610 -29.29 -5.28 -4.65
C ARG A 610 -27.96 -5.24 -3.91
N LEU A 611 -27.03 -6.07 -4.35
CA LEU A 611 -25.65 -6.03 -3.89
C LEU A 611 -24.84 -5.09 -4.79
N VAL A 612 -24.18 -4.10 -4.19
CA VAL A 612 -23.53 -3.01 -4.91
C VAL A 612 -22.05 -2.93 -4.55
N ASP A 613 -21.17 -3.21 -5.51
CA ASP A 613 -19.73 -3.09 -5.32
C ASP A 613 -19.26 -1.67 -5.66
N VAL A 614 -18.78 -0.97 -4.62
CA VAL A 614 -18.31 0.43 -4.74
C VAL A 614 -16.81 0.57 -4.93
N ARG A 615 -16.13 -0.53 -5.25
CA ARG A 615 -14.75 -0.48 -5.71
C ARG A 615 -14.66 0.14 -7.10
N GLU A 616 -13.49 0.66 -7.45
CA GLU A 616 -13.30 1.25 -8.76
C GLU A 616 -13.35 0.17 -9.87
N PRO A 617 -13.64 0.54 -11.14
CA PRO A 617 -13.88 -0.45 -12.20
C PRO A 617 -12.75 -1.46 -12.38
N TYR A 618 -11.50 -1.02 -12.19
CA TYR A 618 -10.32 -1.88 -12.34
C TYR A 618 -10.24 -2.94 -11.24
N GLU A 619 -10.69 -2.65 -10.02
CA GLU A 619 -10.73 -3.64 -8.94
C GLU A 619 -11.85 -4.65 -9.20
N PHE A 620 -13.02 -4.17 -9.61
CA PHE A 620 -14.14 -5.04 -9.95
C PHE A 620 -13.77 -5.99 -11.09
N ALA A 621 -13.17 -5.47 -12.18
CA ALA A 621 -12.72 -6.27 -13.31
C ALA A 621 -11.57 -7.25 -12.97
N ALA A 622 -10.72 -6.92 -12.00
CA ALA A 622 -9.64 -7.80 -11.54
C ALA A 622 -10.13 -8.90 -10.58
N THR A 623 -11.36 -8.82 -10.08
CA THR A 623 -11.88 -9.74 -9.07
C THR A 623 -11.99 -11.18 -9.59
N MET A 624 -11.62 -12.16 -8.75
CA MET A 624 -11.64 -13.59 -9.10
C MET A 624 -13.04 -14.20 -9.04
N SER A 625 -13.91 -13.75 -8.11
CA SER A 625 -15.32 -14.12 -8.03
C SER A 625 -16.18 -12.88 -7.78
N SER A 626 -17.13 -12.60 -8.67
CA SER A 626 -18.09 -11.50 -8.55
C SER A 626 -19.38 -11.90 -7.83
N ALA A 627 -19.51 -13.17 -7.44
CA ALA A 627 -20.66 -13.70 -6.72
C ALA A 627 -20.39 -13.72 -5.22
N PHE A 628 -21.29 -13.09 -4.45
CA PHE A 628 -21.28 -13.10 -3.00
C PHE A 628 -22.66 -13.54 -2.52
N ALA A 629 -22.72 -14.50 -1.60
CA ALA A 629 -23.98 -15.09 -1.13
C ALA A 629 -24.88 -15.59 -2.29
N GLY A 630 -24.27 -16.13 -3.36
CA GLY A 630 -24.98 -16.59 -4.56
C GLY A 630 -25.53 -15.47 -5.47
N ARG A 631 -25.28 -14.19 -5.17
CA ARG A 631 -25.72 -13.03 -5.98
C ARG A 631 -24.54 -12.34 -6.64
N VAL A 632 -24.70 -11.93 -7.89
CA VAL A 632 -23.70 -11.11 -8.60
C VAL A 632 -23.84 -9.66 -8.13
N ALA A 633 -22.75 -9.08 -7.63
CA ALA A 633 -22.73 -7.67 -7.28
C ALA A 633 -22.75 -6.79 -8.54
N GLN A 634 -23.52 -5.71 -8.50
CA GLN A 634 -23.47 -4.67 -9.52
C GLN A 634 -22.27 -3.73 -9.25
N SER A 635 -21.43 -3.50 -10.26
CA SER A 635 -20.36 -2.50 -10.16
C SER A 635 -20.95 -1.09 -10.20
N VAL A 636 -20.77 -0.35 -9.11
CA VAL A 636 -21.10 1.08 -8.99
C VAL A 636 -19.92 1.77 -8.34
N PRO A 637 -18.89 2.15 -9.10
CA PRO A 637 -17.71 2.81 -8.57
C PRO A 637 -18.08 3.99 -7.69
N LEU A 638 -17.33 4.19 -6.59
CA LEU A 638 -17.59 5.30 -5.69
C LEU A 638 -17.47 6.66 -6.41
N SER A 639 -16.56 6.76 -7.39
CA SER A 639 -16.43 7.89 -8.31
C SER A 639 -17.67 8.18 -9.16
N ARG A 640 -18.62 7.25 -9.25
CA ARG A 640 -19.89 7.39 -9.99
C ARG A 640 -21.11 7.34 -9.08
N LEU A 641 -20.93 7.38 -7.75
CA LEU A 641 -22.03 7.21 -6.80
C LEU A 641 -23.16 8.23 -7.04
N ALA A 642 -22.85 9.47 -7.38
CA ALA A 642 -23.85 10.50 -7.65
C ALA A 642 -24.78 10.13 -8.82
N GLU A 643 -24.24 9.55 -9.90
CA GLU A 643 -25.03 9.10 -11.05
C GLU A 643 -26.12 8.12 -10.62
N TYR A 644 -25.71 7.06 -9.94
CA TYR A 644 -26.61 5.98 -9.52
C TYR A 644 -27.52 6.41 -8.36
N ALA A 645 -27.05 7.30 -7.47
CA ALA A 645 -27.90 7.87 -6.42
C ALA A 645 -29.07 8.67 -7.03
N SER A 646 -28.83 9.42 -8.11
CA SER A 646 -29.88 10.16 -8.82
C SER A 646 -30.97 9.23 -9.35
N GLU A 647 -30.59 8.04 -9.82
CA GLU A 647 -31.55 7.02 -10.28
C GLU A 647 -32.30 6.38 -9.11
N TRP A 648 -31.58 5.90 -8.08
CA TRP A 648 -32.20 5.19 -6.95
C TRP A 648 -33.19 6.05 -6.17
N LEU A 649 -32.91 7.34 -6.01
CA LEU A 649 -33.80 8.27 -5.30
C LEU A 649 -35.09 8.60 -6.06
N ARG A 650 -35.19 8.26 -7.35
CA ARG A 650 -36.36 8.52 -8.20
C ARG A 650 -37.25 7.30 -8.41
N HIS A 651 -36.80 6.12 -7.99
CA HIS A 651 -37.53 4.86 -8.12
C HIS A 651 -38.03 4.37 -6.76
N GLU A 652 -38.86 3.34 -6.75
CA GLU A 652 -39.30 2.70 -5.51
C GLU A 652 -38.09 2.21 -4.69
N PRO A 653 -38.09 2.42 -3.36
CA PRO A 653 -36.93 2.13 -2.53
C PRO A 653 -36.72 0.63 -2.38
N THR A 654 -35.77 0.08 -3.13
CA THR A 654 -35.24 -1.28 -2.93
C THR A 654 -34.08 -1.27 -1.92
N PRO A 655 -33.90 -2.31 -1.11
CA PRO A 655 -32.73 -2.42 -0.24
C PRO A 655 -31.42 -2.46 -1.04
N LEU A 656 -30.44 -1.63 -0.65
CA LEU A 656 -29.10 -1.59 -1.24
C LEU A 656 -28.08 -2.05 -0.21
N VAL A 657 -27.26 -3.04 -0.55
CA VAL A 657 -26.15 -3.50 0.29
C VAL A 657 -24.84 -3.18 -0.41
N PHE A 658 -24.12 -2.18 0.11
CA PHE A 658 -22.85 -1.75 -0.42
C PHE A 658 -21.70 -2.61 0.11
N ILE A 659 -20.80 -3.01 -0.78
CA ILE A 659 -19.58 -3.77 -0.48
C ILE A 659 -18.36 -3.06 -1.04
N CYS A 660 -17.26 -3.18 -0.33
CA CYS A 660 -15.92 -2.84 -0.82
C CYS A 660 -14.90 -3.70 -0.09
N ARG A 661 -13.60 -3.47 -0.32
CA ARG A 661 -12.55 -4.29 0.28
C ARG A 661 -12.58 -4.34 1.82
N SER A 662 -12.55 -3.18 2.49
CA SER A 662 -12.42 -3.08 3.97
C SER A 662 -13.68 -2.63 4.70
N GLY A 663 -14.74 -2.27 3.97
CA GLY A 663 -15.97 -1.68 4.52
C GLY A 663 -15.97 -0.14 4.55
N ASN A 664 -14.81 0.52 4.43
CA ASN A 664 -14.73 1.99 4.54
C ASN A 664 -15.47 2.72 3.41
N ARG A 665 -15.26 2.30 2.14
CA ARG A 665 -15.95 2.93 0.99
C ARG A 665 -17.45 2.62 0.96
N SER A 666 -17.84 1.39 1.29
CA SER A 666 -19.26 1.00 1.32
C SER A 666 -20.02 1.71 2.44
N MET A 667 -19.41 1.90 3.60
CA MET A 667 -19.98 2.70 4.68
C MET A 667 -20.24 4.15 4.23
N LYS A 668 -19.27 4.78 3.57
CA LYS A 668 -19.44 6.13 3.02
C LYS A 668 -20.58 6.20 1.99
N ALA A 669 -20.69 5.21 1.10
CA ALA A 669 -21.78 5.12 0.13
C ALA A 669 -23.16 4.98 0.82
N ALA A 670 -23.27 4.09 1.82
CA ALA A 670 -24.50 3.90 2.57
C ALA A 670 -24.91 5.18 3.34
N GLN A 671 -23.95 5.87 3.97
CA GLN A 671 -24.18 7.14 4.66
C GLN A 671 -24.64 8.23 3.69
N CYS A 672 -24.04 8.32 2.50
CA CYS A 672 -24.46 9.24 1.46
C CYS A 672 -25.92 9.02 1.08
N LEU A 673 -26.31 7.78 0.74
CA LEU A 673 -27.66 7.46 0.29
C LEU A 673 -28.71 7.68 1.38
N ARG A 674 -28.43 7.30 2.63
CA ARG A 674 -29.37 7.55 3.74
C ARG A 674 -29.57 9.03 4.01
N ARG A 675 -28.49 9.83 3.98
CA ARG A 675 -28.58 11.29 4.11
C ARG A 675 -29.47 11.89 3.03
N LEU A 676 -29.43 11.35 1.81
CA LEU A 676 -30.26 11.79 0.68
C LEU A 676 -31.70 11.26 0.74
N GLY A 677 -32.08 10.46 1.74
CA GLY A 677 -33.43 9.95 1.96
C GLY A 677 -33.64 8.45 1.69
N HIS A 678 -32.64 7.74 1.14
CA HIS A 678 -32.75 6.30 0.87
C HIS A 678 -32.44 5.47 2.14
N ARG A 679 -33.43 5.33 3.02
CA ARG A 679 -33.25 4.71 4.36
C ARG A 679 -32.82 3.23 4.32
N GLN A 680 -33.09 2.50 3.24
CA GLN A 680 -32.75 1.09 3.09
C GLN A 680 -31.36 0.88 2.44
N ALA A 681 -30.37 1.69 2.82
CA ALA A 681 -28.98 1.54 2.40
C ALA A 681 -28.13 0.96 3.52
N TYR A 682 -27.41 -0.13 3.24
CA TYR A 682 -26.61 -0.88 4.21
C TYR A 682 -25.18 -1.05 3.69
N SER A 683 -24.23 -1.30 4.59
CA SER A 683 -22.85 -1.59 4.25
C SER A 683 -22.39 -2.89 4.91
N LEU A 684 -21.52 -3.64 4.23
CA LEU A 684 -20.90 -4.82 4.82
C LEU A 684 -19.74 -4.43 5.74
N ASN A 685 -19.88 -4.70 7.03
CA ASN A 685 -18.84 -4.44 8.04
C ASN A 685 -17.60 -5.30 7.76
N GLY A 686 -16.42 -4.67 7.81
CA GLY A 686 -15.16 -5.33 7.44
C GLY A 686 -14.97 -5.58 5.94
N GLY A 687 -15.99 -5.30 5.12
CA GLY A 687 -15.99 -5.52 3.69
C GLY A 687 -15.72 -6.97 3.29
N LEU A 688 -15.26 -7.13 2.04
CA LEU A 688 -14.92 -8.43 1.48
C LEU A 688 -13.77 -9.12 2.21
N ALA A 689 -12.89 -8.35 2.86
CA ALA A 689 -11.77 -8.90 3.62
C ALA A 689 -12.17 -9.78 4.79
N LEU A 690 -13.25 -9.42 5.50
CA LEU A 690 -13.72 -10.20 6.66
C LEU A 690 -14.91 -11.10 6.33
N ALA A 691 -15.56 -10.92 5.18
CA ALA A 691 -16.66 -11.79 4.75
C ALA A 691 -16.19 -13.09 4.06
N SER A 692 -15.02 -13.07 3.42
CA SER A 692 -14.50 -14.23 2.65
C SER A 692 -13.89 -15.34 3.51
N THR A 693 -13.90 -15.21 4.84
CA THR A 693 -13.29 -16.19 5.77
C THR A 693 -14.22 -17.32 6.22
N MET A 694 -15.46 -17.37 5.73
CA MET A 694 -16.36 -18.49 5.97
C MET A 694 -16.25 -19.49 4.81
N PRO A 695 -15.92 -20.76 5.05
CA PRO A 695 -16.09 -21.80 4.04
C PRO A 695 -17.57 -21.80 3.63
N LEU A 696 -17.83 -21.85 2.32
CA LEU A 696 -19.09 -22.41 1.83
C LEU A 696 -19.27 -23.76 2.55
N ALA A 697 -20.30 -23.86 3.39
CA ALA A 697 -20.62 -25.10 4.07
C ALA A 697 -20.74 -26.22 3.01
N ALA A 698 -20.06 -27.33 3.29
CA ALA A 698 -19.96 -28.50 2.42
C ALA A 698 -21.32 -29.11 2.08
#